data_AF-A0AAQ6IIA4-F1
#
_entry.id   AF-A0AAQ6IIA4-F1
#
_cell.length_a   1.000
_cell.length_b   1.000
_cell.length_c   1.000
_cell.angle_alpha   90.00
_cell.angle_beta   90.00
_cell.angle_gamma   90.00
#
_symmetry.space_group_name_H-M   'P 1'
#
loop_
_entity.id
_entity.type
_entity.pdbx_description
1 polymer ?
#
loop_
_entity_poly.entity_id
_entity_poly.type
_entity_poly.pdbx_seq_one_letter_code
_entity_poly.pdbx_strand_id
1 'polypeptide(L)'
;MTRFYFEDQDELHLLSDQEAALCGYTIQLNAVGDVELRTSFLSCYVYAETGTDYHLRLWIVNLKTEEKGAVYPLHLNCSVQAKWSSREIVCEEKYMEVSIQKPVVPVTSKHDNKAPADMSVMFHRADQSLEEARVLSPKEAAALGCHVSLRGPRFTLRCPYSSPFSYFTKEKGVDLENVRASILYQLDGGVLAVDAILACALNEAAVDGDDLLWTVPYILSPLVHGQLRDRGTIFGVNSQTLSESQIKERGYKIRLREGRVEVRIPTGARGGHIKSGVLRGRYSTSMSVNLFFMRQWKDERWPLTQHRSFRLLKTPLTPQTLAFSNNTDPVTGLFSVTLGFFASDVTLEKVTVDGGGVLLTWSQSHHMQSDPNVEVSRLTHSDASNSYQLNIPLSHSKIIPEYIGGGFKKYRLTFTFTLNILPSGDIFHHQATLEHSVKYTAPVSPTLEGKCTESSLLVLLHHGAQTELQWELFFGAHRLDWSLVEMGGFVVEAEDDYLTVEIPLYSPGLNFEELTLWGIVAGVEVSVVDAQSLKVQDSLVHKCTFPARELLVCLPEGKMMALVDTTHTSPPTSPNRTTLLDPSCVPMETDSARALFSFSLNSCGTTVTTEGNFLVYENQISYNQDFLPLNDPIIHRDSPYRLTIQCRYPANQSSTLPIQRPVNPSLDLSPVKPSIREAANTAVHVHQESHESHVVEPD
;
A
#
# COMPACT_ATOMS: atom_id res chain seq x y z
N MET A 1 22.77 -5.15 10.22
CA MET A 1 23.03 -6.11 9.12
C MET A 1 23.58 -7.37 9.75
N THR A 2 23.05 -8.56 9.41
CA THR A 2 23.53 -9.84 9.96
C THR A 2 24.57 -10.42 9.02
N ARG A 3 25.75 -10.80 9.54
CA ARG A 3 26.83 -11.45 8.80
C ARG A 3 27.12 -12.82 9.40
N PHE A 4 27.56 -13.75 8.57
CA PHE A 4 27.91 -15.12 8.96
C PHE A 4 29.40 -15.33 8.75
N TYR A 5 30.04 -15.97 9.71
CA TYR A 5 31.44 -16.33 9.66
C TYR A 5 31.59 -17.81 10.00
N PHE A 6 32.52 -18.50 9.38
CA PHE A 6 32.94 -19.84 9.83
C PHE A 6 34.31 -19.75 10.48
N GLU A 7 34.59 -20.72 11.35
CA GLU A 7 35.84 -20.83 12.09
C GLU A 7 36.72 -21.91 11.44
N ASP A 8 37.92 -21.53 11.01
CA ASP A 8 38.95 -22.44 10.52
C ASP A 8 40.28 -22.13 11.20
N GLN A 9 40.88 -23.11 11.88
CA GLN A 9 42.17 -22.95 12.59
C GLN A 9 42.28 -21.68 13.45
N ASP A 10 41.22 -21.36 14.19
CA ASP A 10 41.09 -20.16 15.05
C ASP A 10 40.99 -18.80 14.30
N GLU A 11 40.86 -18.80 12.97
CA GLU A 11 40.52 -17.62 12.15
C GLU A 11 39.03 -17.60 11.75
N LEU A 12 38.44 -16.40 11.75
CA LEU A 12 37.06 -16.17 11.30
C LEU A 12 37.04 -15.67 9.86
N HIS A 13 36.41 -16.42 8.98
CA HIS A 13 36.24 -16.04 7.58
C HIS A 13 34.80 -15.64 7.30
N LEU A 14 34.62 -14.52 6.60
CA LEU A 14 33.30 -14.05 6.19
C LEU A 14 32.69 -15.02 5.17
N LEU A 15 31.42 -15.36 5.35
CA LEU A 15 30.65 -16.12 4.38
C LEU A 15 29.83 -15.16 3.52
N SER A 16 30.40 -14.72 2.40
CA SER A 16 29.66 -13.96 1.39
C SER A 16 28.62 -14.82 0.68
N ASP A 17 27.63 -14.22 -0.01
CA ASP A 17 26.63 -14.98 -0.77
C ASP A 17 27.25 -15.87 -1.86
N GLN A 18 28.33 -15.40 -2.49
CA GLN A 18 29.06 -16.16 -3.51
C GLN A 18 29.83 -17.33 -2.89
N GLU A 19 30.56 -17.08 -1.81
CA GLU A 19 31.26 -18.15 -1.08
C GLU A 19 30.27 -19.16 -0.49
N ALA A 20 29.13 -18.70 0.01
CA ALA A 20 28.06 -19.56 0.50
C ALA A 20 27.63 -20.56 -0.58
N ALA A 21 27.30 -20.09 -1.78
CA ALA A 21 26.89 -20.97 -2.87
C ALA A 21 28.00 -21.93 -3.31
N LEU A 22 29.25 -21.47 -3.41
CA LEU A 22 30.41 -22.31 -3.75
C LEU A 22 30.71 -23.36 -2.68
N CYS A 23 30.49 -23.01 -1.42
CA CYS A 23 30.78 -23.87 -0.28
C CYS A 23 29.59 -24.71 0.20
N GLY A 24 28.41 -24.61 -0.41
CA GLY A 24 27.27 -25.50 -0.12
C GLY A 24 26.32 -24.97 0.95
N TYR A 25 26.32 -23.67 1.16
CA TYR A 25 25.44 -22.98 2.10
C TYR A 25 24.35 -22.21 1.38
N THR A 26 23.19 -22.10 2.02
CA THR A 26 22.11 -21.23 1.60
C THR A 26 21.59 -20.52 2.82
N ILE A 27 21.63 -19.19 2.77
CA ILE A 27 21.17 -18.30 3.83
C ILE A 27 20.09 -17.42 3.22
N GLN A 28 18.91 -17.43 3.84
CA GLN A 28 17.77 -16.64 3.37
C GLN A 28 16.89 -16.23 4.55
N LEU A 29 15.96 -15.30 4.30
CA LEU A 29 14.86 -15.03 5.22
C LEU A 29 13.67 -15.90 4.83
N ASN A 30 13.10 -16.60 5.81
CA ASN A 30 11.85 -17.33 5.62
C ASN A 30 10.66 -16.34 5.47
N ALA A 31 9.46 -16.87 5.22
CA ALA A 31 8.27 -16.05 5.04
C ALA A 31 7.85 -15.22 6.28
N VAL A 32 8.27 -15.63 7.48
CA VAL A 32 7.99 -14.97 8.76
C VAL A 32 9.04 -13.90 9.10
N GLY A 33 10.16 -13.88 8.38
CA GLY A 33 11.28 -12.96 8.59
C GLY A 33 12.41 -13.53 9.44
N ASP A 34 12.40 -14.82 9.79
CA ASP A 34 13.52 -15.47 10.47
C ASP A 34 14.62 -15.84 9.48
N VAL A 35 15.85 -15.90 9.97
CA VAL A 35 17.00 -16.41 9.21
C VAL A 35 16.90 -17.93 9.10
N GLU A 36 16.90 -18.44 7.87
CA GLU A 36 17.00 -19.86 7.54
C GLU A 36 18.38 -20.15 6.93
N LEU A 37 19.15 -21.03 7.59
CA LEU A 37 20.42 -21.54 7.12
C LEU A 37 20.27 -23.02 6.74
N ARG A 38 20.58 -23.36 5.50
CA ARG A 38 20.72 -24.74 5.01
C ARG A 38 22.16 -25.00 4.59
N THR A 39 22.69 -26.18 4.93
CA THR A 39 24.05 -26.59 4.59
C THR A 39 24.08 -28.02 4.06
N SER A 40 24.87 -28.28 3.02
CA SER A 40 25.21 -29.64 2.61
C SER A 40 26.10 -30.30 3.67
N PHE A 41 25.99 -31.63 3.82
CA PHE A 41 26.96 -32.44 4.58
C PHE A 41 28.35 -32.44 3.93
N LEU A 42 28.41 -32.08 2.64
CA LEU A 42 29.64 -31.99 1.83
C LEU A 42 30.10 -30.54 1.66
N SER A 43 29.58 -29.62 2.47
CA SER A 43 29.99 -28.21 2.46
C SER A 43 31.45 -28.03 2.90
N CYS A 44 32.04 -26.88 2.57
CA CYS A 44 33.29 -26.44 3.20
C CYS A 44 33.13 -26.43 4.73
N TYR A 45 34.21 -26.57 5.50
CA TYR A 45 34.20 -26.43 6.98
C TYR A 45 33.22 -27.32 7.78
N VAL A 46 32.54 -28.25 7.11
CA VAL A 46 31.84 -29.36 7.76
C VAL A 46 32.86 -30.47 7.98
N TYR A 47 33.00 -30.92 9.21
CA TYR A 47 33.94 -31.97 9.61
C TYR A 47 33.19 -33.24 9.99
N ALA A 48 33.78 -34.41 9.72
CA ALA A 48 33.24 -35.69 10.13
C ALA A 48 34.19 -36.39 11.09
N GLU A 49 33.75 -36.68 12.32
CA GLU A 49 34.57 -37.35 13.35
C GLU A 49 34.54 -38.88 13.19
N THR A 50 33.33 -39.43 13.10
CA THR A 50 32.98 -40.81 12.79
C THR A 50 32.17 -40.74 11.51
N GLY A 51 32.37 -41.62 10.52
CA GLY A 51 31.92 -41.39 9.12
C GLY A 51 30.41 -41.10 8.87
N THR A 52 29.57 -41.14 9.90
CA THR A 52 28.16 -40.76 9.90
C THR A 52 27.83 -39.47 10.64
N ASP A 53 28.72 -38.95 11.48
CA ASP A 53 28.49 -37.78 12.35
C ASP A 53 29.27 -36.57 11.83
N TYR A 54 28.54 -35.47 11.61
CA TYR A 54 29.03 -34.25 10.98
C TYR A 54 28.83 -33.06 11.92
N HIS A 55 29.84 -32.19 11.95
CA HIS A 55 29.92 -31.03 12.82
C HIS A 55 30.24 -29.77 12.02
N LEU A 56 29.59 -28.66 12.37
CA LEU A 56 29.80 -27.34 11.78
C LEU A 56 29.78 -26.27 12.86
N ARG A 57 30.78 -25.39 12.84
CA ARG A 57 30.88 -24.22 13.70
C ARG A 57 30.76 -22.94 12.88
N LEU A 58 29.82 -22.09 13.28
CA LEU A 58 29.51 -20.82 12.63
C LEU A 58 29.35 -19.73 13.69
N TRP A 59 29.61 -18.50 13.29
CA TRP A 59 29.50 -17.32 14.12
C TRP A 59 28.60 -16.31 13.40
N ILE A 60 27.51 -15.91 14.06
CA ILE A 60 26.53 -14.95 13.53
C ILE A 60 26.80 -13.60 14.19
N VAL A 61 27.08 -12.58 13.39
CA VAL A 61 27.43 -11.24 13.87
C VAL A 61 26.32 -10.26 13.47
N ASN A 62 25.68 -9.63 14.46
CA ASN A 62 24.69 -8.59 14.22
C ASN A 62 25.31 -7.20 14.37
N LEU A 63 25.37 -6.45 13.26
CA LEU A 63 25.97 -5.12 13.18
C LEU A 63 25.01 -3.96 13.55
N LYS A 64 23.83 -4.23 14.13
CA LYS A 64 22.84 -3.18 14.45
C LYS A 64 23.06 -2.46 15.79
N THR A 65 24.01 -2.89 16.63
CA THR A 65 24.33 -2.19 17.89
C THR A 65 25.64 -1.42 17.74
N GLU A 66 25.58 -0.10 17.94
CA GLU A 66 26.76 0.79 17.99
C GLU A 66 27.71 0.51 19.18
N GLU A 67 27.45 -0.55 19.94
CA GLU A 67 28.40 -1.10 20.90
C GLU A 67 28.66 -2.55 20.50
N LYS A 68 29.93 -2.86 20.14
CA LYS A 68 30.49 -4.20 19.83
C LYS A 68 29.44 -5.21 19.31
N GLY A 69 29.27 -5.28 17.99
CA GLY A 69 28.29 -6.16 17.35
C GLY A 69 28.19 -7.53 18.03
N ALA A 70 26.98 -7.89 18.47
CA ALA A 70 26.75 -9.13 19.20
C ALA A 70 27.11 -10.33 18.33
N VAL A 71 27.98 -11.19 18.86
CA VAL A 71 28.48 -12.40 18.21
C VAL A 71 27.80 -13.62 18.84
N TYR A 72 27.14 -14.43 18.03
CA TYR A 72 26.42 -15.62 18.46
C TYR A 72 27.08 -16.87 17.86
N PRO A 73 27.73 -17.73 18.66
CA PRO A 73 28.23 -19.01 18.18
C PRO A 73 27.08 -19.97 17.90
N LEU A 74 27.15 -20.66 16.77
CA LEU A 74 26.23 -21.72 16.35
C LEU A 74 27.03 -22.99 16.10
N HIS A 75 26.70 -24.04 16.84
CA HIS A 75 27.30 -25.37 16.70
C HIS A 75 26.23 -26.35 16.22
N LEU A 76 26.39 -26.90 15.02
CA LEU A 76 25.46 -27.86 14.44
C LEU A 76 26.10 -29.26 14.43
N ASN A 77 25.39 -30.23 15.02
CA ASN A 77 25.75 -31.63 15.04
C ASN A 77 24.65 -32.44 14.37
N CYS A 78 24.98 -33.18 13.31
CA CYS A 78 24.02 -33.95 12.56
C CYS A 78 24.58 -35.33 12.20
N SER A 79 23.75 -36.37 12.37
CA SER A 79 24.10 -37.74 12.02
C SER A 79 23.31 -38.20 10.80
N VAL A 80 23.98 -38.78 9.81
CA VAL A 80 23.34 -39.31 8.61
C VAL A 80 22.74 -40.70 8.90
N GLN A 81 21.42 -40.76 9.04
CA GLN A 81 20.71 -42.00 9.41
C GLN A 81 20.56 -43.02 8.26
N ALA A 82 20.65 -42.56 7.00
CA ALA A 82 20.47 -43.40 5.82
C ALA A 82 21.78 -43.55 5.04
N LYS A 83 22.01 -44.72 4.44
CA LYS A 83 23.17 -44.92 3.56
C LYS A 83 23.05 -43.99 2.35
N TRP A 84 24.12 -43.25 2.08
CA TRP A 84 24.24 -42.43 0.88
C TRP A 84 23.97 -43.25 -0.38
N SER A 85 23.23 -42.68 -1.33
CA SER A 85 23.02 -43.32 -2.63
C SER A 85 24.23 -43.14 -3.55
N SER A 86 24.32 -43.93 -4.62
CA SER A 86 25.50 -43.91 -5.50
C SER A 86 25.66 -42.56 -6.24
N ARG A 87 24.56 -41.87 -6.53
CA ARG A 87 24.56 -40.53 -7.13
C ARG A 87 23.47 -39.66 -6.52
N GLU A 88 23.83 -38.49 -6.01
CA GLU A 88 22.91 -37.52 -5.40
C GLU A 88 23.05 -36.18 -6.10
N ILE A 89 21.94 -35.63 -6.59
CA ILE A 89 21.85 -34.30 -7.17
C ILE A 89 20.99 -33.45 -6.23
N VAL A 90 21.48 -32.26 -5.90
CA VAL A 90 20.79 -31.28 -5.06
C VAL A 90 20.65 -29.99 -5.84
N CYS A 91 19.40 -29.62 -6.10
CA CYS A 91 18.98 -28.32 -6.61
C CYS A 91 18.55 -27.48 -5.42
N GLU A 92 19.47 -26.71 -4.87
CA GLU A 92 19.20 -25.76 -3.79
C GLU A 92 18.76 -24.41 -4.39
N GLU A 93 18.41 -23.41 -3.57
CA GLU A 93 18.04 -22.06 -4.02
C GLU A 93 19.18 -21.31 -4.73
N LYS A 94 20.42 -21.46 -4.25
CA LYS A 94 21.57 -20.68 -4.71
C LYS A 94 22.59 -21.47 -5.53
N TYR A 95 22.56 -22.80 -5.45
CA TYR A 95 23.51 -23.66 -6.14
C TYR A 95 22.92 -25.01 -6.55
N MET A 96 23.66 -25.69 -7.43
CA MET A 96 23.45 -27.06 -7.85
C MET A 96 24.65 -27.89 -7.41
N GLU A 97 24.42 -29.08 -6.85
CA GLU A 97 25.46 -29.98 -6.37
C GLU A 97 25.20 -31.40 -6.84
N VAL A 98 26.24 -32.10 -7.29
CA VAL A 98 26.20 -33.53 -7.58
C VAL A 98 27.29 -34.21 -6.78
N SER A 99 26.90 -35.24 -6.06
CA SER A 99 27.78 -36.07 -5.27
C SER A 99 27.72 -37.51 -5.75
N ILE A 100 28.87 -38.07 -6.09
CA ILE A 100 29.00 -39.39 -6.71
C ILE A 100 29.90 -40.26 -5.86
N GLN A 101 29.42 -41.46 -5.52
CA GLN A 101 30.23 -42.46 -4.85
C GLN A 101 31.34 -42.94 -5.78
N LYS A 102 32.60 -42.87 -5.31
CA LYS A 102 33.77 -43.37 -6.01
C LYS A 102 33.56 -44.86 -6.36
N PRO A 103 33.74 -45.26 -7.63
CA PRO A 103 33.72 -46.67 -8.01
C PRO A 103 34.78 -47.44 -7.21
N VAL A 104 34.43 -48.64 -6.75
CA VAL A 104 35.42 -49.53 -6.11
C VAL A 104 36.36 -50.03 -7.20
N VAL A 105 37.55 -49.46 -7.30
CA VAL A 105 38.62 -49.95 -8.18
C VAL A 105 39.45 -50.95 -7.37
N PRO A 106 39.63 -52.20 -7.83
CA PRO A 106 40.53 -53.14 -7.18
C PRO A 106 41.98 -52.68 -7.39
N VAL A 107 42.55 -51.98 -6.41
CA VAL A 107 43.96 -51.59 -6.44
C VAL A 107 44.80 -52.72 -5.83
N THR A 108 45.60 -53.37 -6.67
CA THR A 108 46.72 -54.22 -6.26
C THR A 108 47.98 -53.36 -6.14
N SER A 109 48.13 -52.60 -5.06
CA SER A 109 49.44 -52.12 -4.61
C SER A 109 49.35 -51.65 -3.16
N LYS A 110 50.15 -52.29 -2.30
CA LYS A 110 50.58 -51.72 -1.03
C LYS A 110 51.67 -50.72 -1.39
N HIS A 111 51.44 -49.41 -1.25
CA HIS A 111 52.43 -48.46 -0.75
C HIS A 111 51.87 -47.02 -0.63
N ASP A 112 52.05 -46.49 0.58
CA ASP A 112 52.36 -45.12 0.99
C ASP A 112 51.38 -43.94 0.85
N ASN A 113 51.16 -43.37 2.04
CA ASN A 113 50.85 -41.97 2.30
C ASN A 113 51.76 -41.02 1.51
N LYS A 114 51.25 -40.36 0.46
CA LYS A 114 51.66 -39.00 0.04
C LYS A 114 50.78 -38.43 -1.09
N ALA A 115 50.46 -37.13 -0.94
CA ALA A 115 49.79 -36.18 -1.84
C ALA A 115 48.29 -36.41 -2.14
N PRO A 116 47.45 -35.35 -2.16
CA PRO A 116 46.10 -35.46 -2.69
C PRO A 116 46.21 -35.82 -4.17
N ALA A 117 45.54 -36.90 -4.55
CA ALA A 117 45.50 -37.39 -5.92
C ALA A 117 45.22 -36.25 -6.91
N ASP A 118 46.03 -36.20 -7.97
CA ASP A 118 45.96 -35.20 -9.04
C ASP A 118 44.58 -35.34 -9.73
N MET A 119 43.65 -34.49 -9.33
CA MET A 119 42.28 -34.45 -9.84
C MET A 119 42.16 -33.25 -10.76
N SER A 120 41.47 -33.43 -11.87
CA SER A 120 41.06 -32.33 -12.74
C SER A 120 39.59 -32.48 -13.15
N VAL A 121 39.02 -31.42 -13.70
CA VAL A 121 37.65 -31.40 -14.20
C VAL A 121 37.65 -30.88 -15.63
N MET A 122 36.87 -31.52 -16.48
CA MET A 122 36.65 -31.11 -17.85
C MET A 122 35.18 -30.77 -18.02
N PHE A 123 34.88 -29.50 -18.33
CA PHE A 123 33.51 -29.05 -18.60
C PHE A 123 33.18 -29.25 -20.08
N HIS A 124 31.97 -29.72 -20.35
CA HIS A 124 31.47 -29.97 -21.69
C HIS A 124 30.41 -28.92 -22.02
N ARG A 125 30.61 -28.14 -23.08
CA ARG A 125 29.58 -27.25 -23.62
C ARG A 125 28.87 -27.89 -24.81
N ALA A 126 27.60 -27.55 -25.01
CA ALA A 126 26.77 -28.11 -26.08
C ALA A 126 27.23 -27.69 -27.49
N ASP A 127 28.02 -26.62 -27.60
CA ASP A 127 28.51 -25.99 -28.83
C ASP A 127 30.00 -26.27 -29.13
N GLN A 128 30.72 -26.98 -28.25
CA GLN A 128 32.15 -27.22 -28.38
C GLN A 128 32.45 -28.69 -28.74
N SER A 129 33.44 -28.89 -29.62
CA SER A 129 33.98 -30.23 -29.89
C SER A 129 34.76 -30.76 -28.67
N LEU A 130 34.92 -32.08 -28.55
CA LEU A 130 35.70 -32.69 -27.45
C LEU A 130 37.15 -32.19 -27.39
N GLU A 131 37.68 -31.66 -28.50
CA GLU A 131 39.04 -31.13 -28.62
C GLU A 131 39.18 -29.69 -28.09
N GLU A 132 38.08 -28.95 -27.93
CA GLU A 132 38.06 -27.58 -27.37
C GLU A 132 37.77 -27.56 -25.87
N ALA A 133 37.49 -28.73 -25.27
CA ALA A 133 37.18 -28.86 -23.85
C ALA A 133 38.44 -28.64 -22.99
N ARG A 134 38.48 -27.52 -22.26
CA ARG A 134 39.59 -27.20 -21.36
C ARG A 134 39.53 -28.02 -20.08
N VAL A 135 40.62 -28.73 -19.78
CA VAL A 135 40.84 -29.40 -18.49
C VAL A 135 41.32 -28.38 -17.48
N LEU A 136 40.69 -28.34 -16.30
CA LEU A 136 40.96 -27.40 -15.23
C LEU A 136 41.34 -28.14 -13.94
N SER A 137 42.25 -27.57 -13.17
CA SER A 137 42.46 -27.97 -11.78
C SER A 137 41.25 -27.54 -10.90
N PRO A 138 41.03 -28.18 -9.74
CA PRO A 138 39.98 -27.79 -8.80
C PRO A 138 40.06 -26.32 -8.37
N LYS A 139 41.28 -25.77 -8.25
CA LYS A 139 41.50 -24.36 -7.91
C LYS A 139 41.08 -23.42 -9.04
N GLU A 140 41.42 -23.75 -10.29
CA GLU A 140 41.00 -22.96 -11.45
C GLU A 140 39.48 -23.03 -11.66
N ALA A 141 38.89 -24.22 -11.49
CA ALA A 141 37.44 -24.38 -11.56
C ALA A 141 36.73 -23.53 -10.49
N ALA A 142 37.25 -23.52 -9.25
CA ALA A 142 36.69 -22.72 -8.15
C ALA A 142 36.81 -21.21 -8.43
N ALA A 143 37.95 -20.76 -8.98
CA ALA A 143 38.13 -19.37 -9.41
C ALA A 143 37.17 -18.96 -10.54
N LEU A 144 36.72 -19.92 -11.36
CA LEU A 144 35.71 -19.73 -12.40
C LEU A 144 34.27 -20.01 -11.92
N GLY A 145 34.07 -20.22 -10.62
CA GLY A 145 32.76 -20.31 -10.00
C GLY A 145 32.20 -21.72 -9.86
N CYS A 146 32.96 -22.80 -10.02
CA CYS A 146 32.51 -24.16 -9.71
C CYS A 146 33.50 -24.89 -8.80
N HIS A 147 33.04 -25.40 -7.67
CA HIS A 147 33.88 -26.09 -6.70
C HIS A 147 33.86 -27.61 -6.95
N VAL A 148 35.05 -28.22 -7.03
CA VAL A 148 35.22 -29.66 -7.18
C VAL A 148 36.02 -30.19 -6.00
N SER A 149 35.56 -31.29 -5.38
CA SER A 149 36.27 -31.89 -4.26
C SER A 149 36.08 -33.40 -4.19
N LEU A 150 37.02 -34.05 -3.48
CA LEU A 150 36.93 -35.43 -3.04
C LEU A 150 36.86 -35.44 -1.52
N ARG A 151 35.74 -35.88 -0.95
CA ARG A 151 35.58 -36.04 0.50
C ARG A 151 35.19 -37.48 0.82
N GLY A 152 36.03 -38.16 1.59
CA GLY A 152 35.87 -39.60 1.85
C GLY A 152 35.76 -40.39 0.54
N PRO A 153 34.72 -41.23 0.37
CA PRO A 153 34.52 -42.00 -0.86
C PRO A 153 33.68 -41.25 -1.91
N ARG A 154 33.54 -39.92 -1.87
CA ARG A 154 32.63 -39.19 -2.78
C ARG A 154 33.29 -38.03 -3.52
N PHE A 155 33.08 -38.02 -4.84
CA PHE A 155 33.35 -36.86 -5.69
C PHE A 155 32.19 -35.88 -5.60
N THR A 156 32.48 -34.59 -5.51
CA THR A 156 31.47 -33.53 -5.47
C THR A 156 31.81 -32.47 -6.51
N LEU A 157 30.82 -32.09 -7.31
CA LEU A 157 30.84 -30.90 -8.17
C LEU A 157 29.71 -29.98 -7.73
N ARG A 158 30.03 -28.73 -7.44
CA ARG A 158 29.07 -27.70 -7.05
C ARG A 158 29.24 -26.47 -7.90
N CYS A 159 28.15 -25.95 -8.45
CA CYS A 159 28.12 -24.72 -9.23
C CYS A 159 26.93 -23.86 -8.78
N PRO A 160 27.10 -22.55 -8.57
CA PRO A 160 25.99 -21.63 -8.44
C PRO A 160 25.17 -21.60 -9.74
N TYR A 161 23.91 -21.19 -9.65
CA TYR A 161 23.14 -20.88 -10.86
C TYR A 161 23.79 -19.73 -11.63
N SER A 162 23.58 -19.71 -12.94
CA SER A 162 24.22 -18.80 -13.89
C SER A 162 25.76 -18.84 -13.88
N SER A 163 26.36 -19.98 -13.50
CA SER A 163 27.81 -20.17 -13.60
C SER A 163 28.29 -20.08 -15.08
N PRO A 164 29.57 -19.72 -15.34
CA PRO A 164 30.11 -19.67 -16.70
C PRO A 164 30.12 -21.01 -17.48
N PHE A 165 29.86 -22.10 -16.77
CA PHE A 165 29.80 -23.46 -17.33
C PHE A 165 28.37 -23.98 -17.48
N SER A 166 27.36 -23.22 -17.06
CA SER A 166 25.98 -23.64 -17.18
C SER A 166 25.36 -23.25 -18.52
N TYR A 167 24.35 -24.03 -18.91
CA TYR A 167 23.56 -23.79 -20.12
C TYR A 167 22.11 -24.22 -19.88
N PHE A 168 21.21 -23.62 -20.65
CA PHE A 168 19.77 -23.83 -20.50
C PHE A 168 19.22 -24.80 -21.54
N THR A 169 18.33 -25.67 -21.11
CA THR A 169 17.57 -26.57 -21.99
C THR A 169 16.10 -26.56 -21.59
N LYS A 170 15.20 -26.80 -22.55
CA LYS A 170 13.77 -26.92 -22.26
C LYS A 170 13.33 -28.37 -22.33
N GLU A 171 12.74 -28.89 -21.26
CA GLU A 171 12.23 -30.27 -21.16
C GLU A 171 10.74 -30.22 -20.80
N LYS A 172 9.88 -30.76 -21.66
CA LYS A 172 8.42 -30.73 -21.50
C LYS A 172 7.83 -29.34 -21.18
N GLY A 173 8.46 -28.28 -21.67
CA GLY A 173 8.04 -26.89 -21.45
C GLY A 173 8.60 -26.23 -20.19
N VAL A 174 9.40 -26.93 -19.40
CA VAL A 174 10.09 -26.40 -18.21
C VAL A 174 11.53 -26.07 -18.56
N ASP A 175 11.98 -24.88 -18.19
CA ASP A 175 13.38 -24.47 -18.34
C ASP A 175 14.25 -25.11 -17.26
N LEU A 176 15.31 -25.78 -17.71
CA LEU A 176 16.32 -26.43 -16.89
C LEU A 176 17.65 -25.70 -17.07
N GLU A 177 18.35 -25.46 -15.97
CA GLU A 177 19.76 -25.11 -16.00
C GLU A 177 20.62 -26.35 -15.76
N ASN A 178 21.64 -26.52 -16.59
CA ASN A 178 22.48 -27.71 -16.61
C ASN A 178 23.95 -27.34 -16.53
N VAL A 179 24.75 -28.24 -15.95
CA VAL A 179 26.20 -28.24 -16.05
C VAL A 179 26.63 -29.66 -16.38
N ARG A 180 27.47 -29.83 -17.40
CA ARG A 180 28.00 -31.14 -17.78
C ARG A 180 29.51 -31.12 -17.61
N ALA A 181 30.04 -32.04 -16.81
CA ALA A 181 31.47 -32.17 -16.60
C ALA A 181 31.89 -33.65 -16.46
N SER A 182 33.16 -33.92 -16.69
CA SER A 182 33.80 -35.18 -16.31
C SER A 182 34.92 -34.88 -15.31
N ILE A 183 34.84 -35.51 -14.14
CA ILE A 183 35.88 -35.46 -13.11
C ILE A 183 36.92 -36.52 -13.48
N LEU A 184 38.16 -36.08 -13.70
CA LEU A 184 39.29 -36.91 -14.07
C LEU A 184 40.13 -37.17 -12.82
N TYR A 185 40.18 -38.44 -12.41
CA TYR A 185 40.91 -38.88 -11.23
C TYR A 185 42.05 -39.81 -11.64
N GLN A 186 43.29 -39.41 -11.36
CA GLN A 186 44.48 -40.21 -11.69
C GLN A 186 44.56 -41.46 -10.78
N LEU A 187 44.78 -42.62 -11.40
CA LEU A 187 45.01 -43.91 -10.74
C LEU A 187 46.34 -44.50 -11.20
N ASP A 188 46.91 -45.41 -10.40
CA ASP A 188 48.06 -46.21 -10.79
C ASP A 188 47.69 -47.08 -12.00
N GLY A 189 48.05 -46.63 -13.21
CA GLY A 189 47.78 -47.34 -14.47
C GLY A 189 46.65 -46.78 -15.33
N GLY A 190 46.07 -45.61 -15.02
CA GLY A 190 45.12 -44.95 -15.91
C GLY A 190 44.37 -43.76 -15.31
N VAL A 191 43.49 -43.15 -16.09
CA VAL A 191 42.60 -42.06 -15.64
C VAL A 191 41.18 -42.60 -15.48
N LEU A 192 40.61 -42.43 -14.29
CA LEU A 192 39.18 -42.65 -14.08
C LEU A 192 38.41 -41.36 -14.40
N ALA A 193 37.61 -41.39 -15.46
CA ALA A 193 36.67 -40.32 -15.78
C ALA A 193 35.29 -40.62 -15.17
N VAL A 194 34.77 -39.69 -14.35
CA VAL A 194 33.46 -39.79 -13.71
C VAL A 194 32.57 -38.68 -14.23
N ASP A 195 31.46 -39.03 -14.88
CA ASP A 195 30.51 -38.05 -15.40
C ASP A 195 29.72 -37.39 -14.26
N ALA A 196 29.89 -36.08 -14.12
CA ALA A 196 29.23 -35.20 -13.17
C ALA A 196 28.29 -34.25 -13.92
N ILE A 197 27.01 -34.58 -13.91
CA ILE A 197 25.97 -33.81 -14.62
C ILE A 197 24.98 -33.27 -13.61
N LEU A 198 24.70 -31.96 -13.73
CA LEU A 198 23.71 -31.21 -12.98
C LEU A 198 22.58 -30.81 -13.93
N ALA A 199 21.33 -30.91 -13.46
CA ALA A 199 20.15 -30.42 -14.15
C ALA A 199 19.07 -30.05 -13.12
N CYS A 200 18.67 -28.79 -13.09
CA CYS A 200 17.75 -28.24 -12.10
C CYS A 200 16.69 -27.34 -12.75
N ALA A 201 15.43 -27.52 -12.35
CA ALA A 201 14.33 -26.73 -12.88
C ALA A 201 14.30 -25.32 -12.28
N LEU A 202 14.06 -24.32 -13.13
CA LEU A 202 14.08 -22.90 -12.76
C LEU A 202 12.69 -22.25 -12.69
N ASN A 203 11.63 -22.98 -13.02
CA ASN A 203 10.30 -22.42 -13.07
C ASN A 203 9.82 -22.02 -11.66
N GLU A 204 9.27 -20.81 -11.58
CA GLU A 204 8.57 -20.33 -10.40
C GLU A 204 7.22 -21.04 -10.24
N ALA A 205 6.58 -20.81 -9.10
CA ALA A 205 5.21 -21.25 -8.90
C ALA A 205 4.22 -20.30 -9.58
N ALA A 206 3.18 -20.88 -10.17
CA ALA A 206 2.08 -20.16 -10.77
C ALA A 206 0.84 -20.21 -9.87
N VAL A 207 -0.13 -19.33 -10.15
CA VAL A 207 -1.47 -19.37 -9.56
C VAL A 207 -2.38 -20.15 -10.51
N ASP A 208 -3.03 -21.20 -10.01
CA ASP A 208 -4.01 -22.02 -10.73
C ASP A 208 -5.30 -22.11 -9.90
N GLY A 209 -6.23 -21.19 -10.15
CA GLY A 209 -7.38 -20.97 -9.26
C GLY A 209 -6.91 -20.53 -7.87
N ASP A 210 -7.36 -21.24 -6.83
CA ASP A 210 -6.94 -21.02 -5.44
C ASP A 210 -5.70 -21.83 -5.04
N ASP A 211 -5.11 -22.59 -5.96
CA ASP A 211 -3.94 -23.45 -5.70
C ASP A 211 -2.65 -22.77 -6.19
N LEU A 212 -1.60 -22.84 -5.38
CA LEU A 212 -0.22 -22.66 -5.82
C LEU A 212 0.19 -23.88 -6.64
N LEU A 213 0.59 -23.68 -7.90
CA LEU A 213 1.01 -24.72 -8.82
C LEU A 213 2.50 -24.64 -9.11
N TRP A 214 3.23 -25.72 -8.83
CA TRP A 214 4.60 -25.91 -9.31
C TRP A 214 4.70 -27.17 -10.16
N THR A 215 5.46 -27.10 -11.25
CA THR A 215 5.62 -28.22 -12.16
C THR A 215 7.09 -28.56 -12.38
N VAL A 216 7.41 -29.84 -12.55
CA VAL A 216 8.78 -30.28 -12.86
C VAL A 216 8.73 -31.48 -13.82
N PRO A 217 9.66 -31.60 -14.78
CA PRO A 217 9.70 -32.77 -15.65
C PRO A 217 9.85 -34.07 -14.86
N TYR A 218 9.08 -35.10 -15.22
CA TYR A 218 9.16 -36.41 -14.57
C TYR A 218 10.47 -37.14 -14.88
N ILE A 219 10.99 -36.93 -16.09
CA ILE A 219 12.28 -37.42 -16.59
C ILE A 219 13.13 -36.20 -16.94
N LEU A 220 14.32 -36.12 -16.32
CA LEU A 220 15.34 -35.14 -16.66
C LEU A 220 16.34 -35.81 -17.60
N SER A 221 16.11 -35.72 -18.91
CA SER A 221 16.89 -36.40 -19.94
C SER A 221 18.42 -36.26 -19.77
N PRO A 222 18.98 -35.10 -19.39
CA PRO A 222 20.42 -34.95 -19.17
C PRO A 222 21.00 -35.85 -18.05
N LEU A 223 20.16 -36.29 -17.10
CA LEU A 223 20.59 -37.09 -15.95
C LEU A 223 20.38 -38.59 -16.13
N VAL A 224 19.58 -39.00 -17.11
CA VAL A 224 19.11 -40.38 -17.26
C VAL A 224 19.86 -41.09 -18.38
N HIS A 225 20.37 -42.29 -18.09
CA HIS A 225 21.09 -43.12 -19.05
C HIS A 225 20.26 -44.36 -19.41
N GLY A 226 19.78 -44.42 -20.65
CA GLY A 226 18.98 -45.54 -21.13
C GLY A 226 17.62 -45.63 -20.43
N GLN A 227 17.19 -46.85 -20.07
CA GLN A 227 15.88 -47.05 -19.45
C GLN A 227 15.83 -46.65 -17.97
N LEU A 228 14.91 -45.76 -17.62
CA LEU A 228 14.66 -45.35 -16.23
C LEU A 228 13.67 -46.27 -15.52
N ARG A 229 14.02 -46.69 -14.30
CA ARG A 229 13.12 -47.38 -13.37
C ARG A 229 12.90 -46.56 -12.10
N ASP A 230 11.66 -46.11 -11.91
CA ASP A 230 11.26 -45.32 -10.76
C ASP A 230 11.44 -46.08 -9.43
N ARG A 231 11.91 -45.37 -8.39
CA ARG A 231 12.08 -45.87 -7.02
C ARG A 231 11.27 -45.06 -6.00
N GLY A 232 10.33 -44.24 -6.46
CA GLY A 232 9.46 -43.44 -5.62
C GLY A 232 9.88 -41.98 -5.52
N THR A 233 9.01 -41.24 -4.84
CA THR A 233 9.10 -39.79 -4.66
C THR A 233 8.86 -39.48 -3.18
N ILE A 234 9.64 -38.55 -2.62
CA ILE A 234 9.46 -38.05 -1.27
C ILE A 234 9.09 -36.58 -1.37
N PHE A 235 8.08 -36.18 -0.62
CA PHE A 235 7.57 -34.82 -0.57
C PHE A 235 7.69 -34.29 0.85
N GLY A 236 8.03 -33.02 0.98
CA GLY A 236 8.14 -32.34 2.26
C GLY A 236 7.84 -30.85 2.14
N VAL A 237 7.44 -30.25 3.26
CA VAL A 237 7.17 -28.82 3.38
C VAL A 237 7.80 -28.33 4.68
N ASN A 238 8.43 -27.15 4.64
CA ASN A 238 9.11 -26.52 5.79
C ASN A 238 10.10 -27.47 6.47
N SER A 239 10.96 -28.11 5.68
CA SER A 239 11.99 -29.07 6.13
C SER A 239 11.47 -30.33 6.82
N GLN A 240 10.16 -30.61 6.73
CA GLN A 240 9.55 -31.84 7.23
C GLN A 240 9.06 -32.71 6.07
N THR A 241 9.51 -33.97 6.01
CA THR A 241 8.97 -34.97 5.09
C THR A 241 7.55 -35.36 5.49
N LEU A 242 6.67 -35.52 4.50
CA LEU A 242 5.26 -35.80 4.72
C LEU A 242 4.91 -37.23 4.27
N SER A 243 4.12 -37.92 5.09
CA SER A 243 3.49 -39.19 4.70
C SER A 243 2.33 -38.94 3.72
N GLU A 244 1.91 -39.98 3.01
CA GLU A 244 0.72 -39.91 2.14
C GLU A 244 -0.54 -39.47 2.89
N SER A 245 -0.71 -39.91 4.14
CA SER A 245 -1.83 -39.47 4.99
C SER A 245 -1.79 -37.97 5.29
N GLN A 246 -0.62 -37.43 5.63
CA GLN A 246 -0.45 -36.00 5.89
C GLN A 246 -0.64 -35.15 4.64
N ILE A 247 -0.18 -35.62 3.47
CA ILE A 247 -0.39 -34.95 2.17
C ILE A 247 -1.90 -34.83 1.89
N LYS A 248 -2.64 -35.93 2.09
CA LYS A 248 -4.09 -35.97 1.88
C LYS A 248 -4.85 -35.09 2.88
N GLU A 249 -4.48 -35.15 4.17
CA GLU A 249 -5.09 -34.34 5.23
C GLU A 249 -4.89 -32.84 4.99
N ARG A 250 -3.72 -32.45 4.48
CA ARG A 250 -3.40 -31.05 4.15
C ARG A 250 -3.96 -30.60 2.79
N GLY A 251 -4.64 -31.47 2.04
CA GLY A 251 -5.25 -31.15 0.75
C GLY A 251 -4.26 -30.99 -0.42
N TYR A 252 -3.00 -31.39 -0.24
CA TYR A 252 -1.97 -31.30 -1.28
C TYR A 252 -2.22 -32.31 -2.39
N LYS A 253 -2.07 -31.89 -3.65
CA LYS A 253 -2.31 -32.76 -4.82
C LYS A 253 -1.01 -32.86 -5.63
N ILE A 254 -0.47 -34.08 -5.71
CA ILE A 254 0.73 -34.38 -6.51
C ILE A 254 0.29 -35.35 -7.61
N ARG A 255 0.40 -34.94 -8.87
CA ARG A 255 -0.07 -35.74 -10.02
C ARG A 255 0.94 -35.72 -11.15
N LEU A 256 1.06 -36.85 -11.85
CA LEU A 256 1.79 -36.91 -13.12
C LEU A 256 0.83 -36.60 -14.26
N ARG A 257 1.08 -35.54 -15.02
CA ARG A 257 0.28 -35.14 -16.19
C ARG A 257 1.22 -34.79 -17.34
N GLU A 258 1.02 -35.42 -18.50
CA GLU A 258 1.79 -35.13 -19.73
C GLU A 258 3.33 -35.22 -19.56
N GLY A 259 3.80 -36.10 -18.67
CA GLY A 259 5.23 -36.25 -18.37
C GLY A 259 5.82 -35.18 -17.45
N ARG A 260 4.97 -34.36 -16.80
CA ARG A 260 5.35 -33.42 -15.73
C ARG A 260 4.71 -33.84 -14.41
N VAL A 261 5.44 -33.71 -13.31
CA VAL A 261 4.88 -33.78 -11.98
C VAL A 261 4.32 -32.40 -11.64
N GLU A 262 3.02 -32.34 -11.38
CA GLU A 262 2.31 -31.15 -10.94
C GLU A 262 2.08 -31.25 -9.43
N VAL A 263 2.60 -30.28 -8.69
CA VAL A 263 2.40 -30.10 -7.25
C VAL A 263 1.45 -28.93 -7.08
N ARG A 264 0.24 -29.19 -6.56
CA ARG A 264 -0.75 -28.18 -6.20
C ARG A 264 -0.91 -28.10 -4.68
N ILE A 265 -0.78 -26.89 -4.15
CA ILE A 265 -0.88 -26.58 -2.73
C ILE A 265 -1.99 -25.53 -2.57
N PRO A 266 -3.13 -25.85 -1.93
CA PRO A 266 -4.22 -24.91 -1.75
C PRO A 266 -3.83 -23.69 -0.91
N THR A 267 -4.40 -22.53 -1.22
CA THR A 267 -4.24 -21.33 -0.41
C THR A 267 -4.71 -21.57 1.03
N GLY A 268 -3.91 -21.12 2.01
CA GLY A 268 -4.18 -21.33 3.44
C GLY A 268 -3.85 -22.73 3.96
N ALA A 269 -3.38 -23.65 3.12
CA ALA A 269 -3.03 -24.99 3.56
C ALA A 269 -1.81 -25.02 4.51
N ARG A 270 -1.80 -26.00 5.42
CA ARG A 270 -0.82 -26.09 6.52
C ARG A 270 0.63 -26.27 6.05
N GLY A 271 1.43 -25.22 6.20
CA GLY A 271 2.83 -25.17 5.77
C GLY A 271 3.05 -24.14 4.66
N GLY A 272 1.98 -23.59 4.09
CA GLY A 272 2.02 -22.35 3.35
C GLY A 272 1.95 -21.12 4.25
N HIS A 273 2.57 -20.05 3.79
CA HIS A 273 2.59 -18.75 4.45
C HIS A 273 1.98 -17.71 3.51
N ILE A 274 0.96 -17.01 3.99
CA ILE A 274 0.33 -15.90 3.28
C ILE A 274 1.02 -14.62 3.72
N LYS A 275 1.49 -13.84 2.75
CA LYS A 275 2.08 -12.52 2.96
C LYS A 275 1.16 -11.47 2.35
N SER A 276 0.86 -10.43 3.12
CA SER A 276 0.11 -9.27 2.63
C SER A 276 1.00 -8.33 1.83
N GLY A 277 0.39 -7.58 0.91
CA GLY A 277 1.04 -6.51 0.18
C GLY A 277 0.02 -5.59 -0.48
N VAL A 278 0.50 -4.51 -1.08
CA VAL A 278 -0.32 -3.54 -1.81
C VAL A 278 0.02 -3.59 -3.29
N LEU A 279 -0.98 -3.88 -4.13
CA LEU A 279 -0.83 -3.82 -5.58
C LEU A 279 -1.81 -2.78 -6.12
N ARG A 280 -1.28 -1.69 -6.71
CA ARG A 280 -2.08 -0.58 -7.25
C ARG A 280 -3.08 0.00 -6.24
N GLY A 281 -2.63 0.21 -5.01
CA GLY A 281 -3.45 0.76 -3.92
C GLY A 281 -4.48 -0.20 -3.32
N ARG A 282 -4.54 -1.46 -3.77
CA ARG A 282 -5.46 -2.48 -3.24
C ARG A 282 -4.73 -3.53 -2.42
N TYR A 283 -5.39 -3.98 -1.35
CA TYR A 283 -4.94 -5.13 -0.58
C TYR A 283 -4.79 -6.36 -1.47
N SER A 284 -3.63 -6.99 -1.38
CA SER A 284 -3.24 -8.13 -2.19
C SER A 284 -2.50 -9.12 -1.31
N THR A 285 -2.54 -10.39 -1.67
CA THR A 285 -1.82 -11.44 -0.95
C THR A 285 -0.98 -12.27 -1.89
N SER A 286 0.11 -12.81 -1.37
CA SER A 286 0.99 -13.77 -2.03
C SER A 286 1.16 -14.97 -1.10
N MET A 287 1.13 -16.17 -1.67
CA MET A 287 1.39 -17.40 -0.93
C MET A 287 2.83 -17.85 -1.17
N SER A 288 3.47 -18.34 -0.12
CA SER A 288 4.80 -18.92 -0.21
C SER A 288 4.91 -20.25 0.55
N VAL A 289 5.72 -21.17 0.05
CA VAL A 289 5.94 -22.50 0.62
C VAL A 289 7.40 -22.91 0.44
N ASN A 290 8.07 -23.33 1.52
CA ASN A 290 9.36 -24.00 1.42
C ASN A 290 9.14 -25.48 1.06
N LEU A 291 9.25 -25.79 -0.23
CA LEU A 291 9.09 -27.13 -0.78
C LEU A 291 10.39 -27.95 -0.71
N PHE A 292 10.27 -29.20 -0.26
CA PHE A 292 11.25 -30.25 -0.47
C PHE A 292 10.65 -31.35 -1.37
N PHE A 293 11.28 -31.60 -2.51
CA PHE A 293 10.85 -32.64 -3.44
C PHE A 293 12.03 -33.52 -3.83
N MET A 294 11.93 -34.83 -3.59
CA MET A 294 12.97 -35.78 -3.95
C MET A 294 12.45 -36.89 -4.85
N ARG A 295 13.11 -37.10 -5.98
CA ARG A 295 12.87 -38.22 -6.90
C ARG A 295 13.98 -39.24 -6.77
N GLN A 296 13.63 -40.51 -6.90
CA GLN A 296 14.60 -41.60 -6.85
C GLN A 296 14.40 -42.52 -8.04
N TRP A 297 15.49 -42.91 -8.70
CA TRP A 297 15.42 -43.86 -9.80
C TRP A 297 16.70 -44.68 -9.95
N LYS A 298 16.58 -45.79 -10.67
CA LYS A 298 17.70 -46.57 -11.20
C LYS A 298 17.74 -46.39 -12.71
N ASP A 299 18.93 -46.31 -13.28
CA ASP A 299 19.15 -46.32 -14.73
C ASP A 299 20.27 -47.32 -15.09
N GLU A 300 20.68 -47.38 -16.36
CA GLU A 300 21.70 -48.34 -16.83
C GLU A 300 23.09 -48.07 -16.23
N ARG A 301 23.36 -46.83 -15.82
CA ARG A 301 24.66 -46.41 -15.31
C ARG A 301 24.72 -46.39 -13.78
N TRP A 302 23.64 -45.97 -13.13
CA TRP A 302 23.59 -45.72 -11.70
C TRP A 302 22.58 -46.63 -11.01
N PRO A 303 22.98 -47.40 -9.98
CA PRO A 303 22.09 -48.32 -9.28
C PRO A 303 21.00 -47.60 -8.48
N LEU A 304 21.30 -46.38 -8.00
CA LEU A 304 20.37 -45.47 -7.36
C LEU A 304 20.85 -44.02 -7.55
N THR A 305 19.98 -43.20 -8.14
CA THR A 305 20.10 -41.75 -8.21
C THR A 305 19.02 -41.11 -7.35
N GLN A 306 19.39 -40.14 -6.54
CA GLN A 306 18.45 -39.27 -5.84
C GLN A 306 18.60 -37.84 -6.36
N HIS A 307 17.50 -37.23 -6.79
CA HIS A 307 17.46 -35.82 -7.19
C HIS A 307 16.56 -35.08 -6.22
N ARG A 308 17.13 -34.06 -5.55
CA ARG A 308 16.49 -33.29 -4.50
C ARG A 308 16.34 -31.87 -4.98
N SER A 309 15.14 -31.32 -4.84
CA SER A 309 14.84 -29.92 -5.12
C SER A 309 14.36 -29.26 -3.84
N PHE A 310 15.09 -28.25 -3.40
CA PHE A 310 14.70 -27.33 -2.35
C PHE A 310 14.29 -26.03 -3.03
N ARG A 311 13.02 -25.65 -2.86
CA ARG A 311 12.43 -24.50 -3.55
C ARG A 311 11.55 -23.69 -2.61
N LEU A 312 11.82 -22.40 -2.47
CA LEU A 312 10.92 -21.42 -1.90
C LEU A 312 9.95 -20.98 -2.99
N LEU A 313 8.85 -21.70 -3.10
CA LEU A 313 7.78 -21.39 -4.04
C LEU A 313 7.05 -20.14 -3.57
N LYS A 314 6.85 -19.18 -4.47
CA LYS A 314 6.12 -17.93 -4.21
C LYS A 314 5.17 -17.65 -5.36
N THR A 315 3.94 -17.25 -5.06
CA THR A 315 3.01 -16.75 -6.07
C THR A 315 3.18 -15.24 -6.24
N PRO A 316 2.84 -14.66 -7.40
CA PRO A 316 2.66 -13.23 -7.54
C PRO A 316 1.62 -12.67 -6.54
N LEU A 317 1.74 -11.39 -6.22
CA LEU A 317 0.72 -10.67 -5.43
C LEU A 317 -0.59 -10.61 -6.22
N THR A 318 -1.67 -11.11 -5.63
CA THR A 318 -3.00 -11.13 -6.24
C THR A 318 -3.96 -10.26 -5.43
N PRO A 319 -4.65 -9.27 -6.05
CA PRO A 319 -5.63 -8.43 -5.37
C PRO A 319 -6.76 -9.24 -4.76
N GLN A 320 -7.08 -8.94 -3.50
CA GLN A 320 -8.15 -9.61 -2.77
C GLN A 320 -9.44 -8.79 -2.80
N THR A 321 -10.57 -9.48 -2.82
CA THR A 321 -11.89 -8.87 -2.61
C THR A 321 -12.22 -8.97 -1.13
N LEU A 322 -12.32 -7.81 -0.47
CA LEU A 322 -12.63 -7.76 0.95
C LEU A 322 -14.12 -8.01 1.18
N ALA A 323 -14.44 -8.87 2.13
CA ALA A 323 -15.77 -9.07 2.64
C ALA A 323 -16.15 -7.91 3.56
N PHE A 324 -17.25 -7.25 3.22
CA PHE A 324 -17.88 -6.22 4.03
C PHE A 324 -19.29 -6.70 4.39
N SER A 325 -19.53 -6.98 5.67
CA SER A 325 -20.84 -7.47 6.13
C SER A 325 -21.54 -6.45 7.02
N ASN A 326 -22.85 -6.36 6.82
CA ASN A 326 -23.74 -5.58 7.67
C ASN A 326 -24.38 -6.50 8.71
N ASN A 327 -24.07 -6.27 9.98
CA ASN A 327 -24.60 -6.99 11.14
C ASN A 327 -25.49 -6.08 12.01
N THR A 328 -26.02 -4.98 11.43
CA THR A 328 -26.90 -4.02 12.12
C THR A 328 -28.19 -4.71 12.56
N ASP A 329 -28.47 -4.66 13.87
CA ASP A 329 -29.73 -5.13 14.45
C ASP A 329 -30.62 -3.91 14.79
N PRO A 330 -31.78 -3.76 14.12
CA PRO A 330 -32.72 -2.67 14.37
C PRO A 330 -33.20 -2.54 15.81
N VAL A 331 -33.21 -3.65 16.56
CA VAL A 331 -33.66 -3.68 17.97
C VAL A 331 -32.62 -3.04 18.89
N THR A 332 -31.34 -3.23 18.58
CA THR A 332 -30.23 -2.72 19.40
C THR A 332 -29.90 -1.26 19.13
N GLY A 333 -30.36 -0.71 18.00
CA GLY A 333 -30.09 0.69 17.63
C GLY A 333 -28.60 0.97 17.38
N LEU A 334 -27.82 -0.03 16.97
CA LEU A 334 -26.39 0.08 16.65
C LEU A 334 -26.11 -0.36 15.21
N PHE A 335 -25.43 0.50 14.44
CA PHE A 335 -24.78 0.08 13.21
C PHE A 335 -23.61 -0.80 13.57
N SER A 336 -23.61 -2.04 13.08
CA SER A 336 -22.50 -2.97 13.25
C SER A 336 -22.05 -3.44 11.88
N VAL A 337 -20.82 -3.11 11.51
CA VAL A 337 -20.22 -3.55 10.24
C VAL A 337 -18.91 -4.25 10.48
N THR A 338 -18.62 -5.27 9.66
CA THR A 338 -17.38 -6.03 9.76
C THR A 338 -16.66 -6.00 8.41
N LEU A 339 -15.38 -5.62 8.44
CA LEU A 339 -14.49 -5.64 7.27
C LEU A 339 -13.39 -6.68 7.46
N GLY A 340 -13.22 -7.58 6.49
CA GLY A 340 -12.20 -8.62 6.52
C GLY A 340 -12.26 -9.54 5.30
N PHE A 341 -11.60 -10.69 5.28
CA PHE A 341 -10.59 -11.15 6.24
C PHE A 341 -9.20 -10.64 5.84
N PHE A 342 -8.39 -10.31 6.84
CA PHE A 342 -7.01 -9.88 6.66
C PHE A 342 -6.06 -10.91 7.27
N ALA A 343 -4.86 -11.04 6.70
CA ALA A 343 -3.81 -11.81 7.34
C ALA A 343 -3.34 -11.11 8.63
N SER A 344 -2.59 -11.83 9.47
CA SER A 344 -2.18 -11.37 10.81
C SER A 344 -1.27 -10.14 10.82
N ASP A 345 -0.65 -9.86 9.68
CA ASP A 345 0.27 -8.75 9.43
C ASP A 345 -0.43 -7.43 9.10
N VAL A 346 -1.75 -7.41 8.94
CA VAL A 346 -2.53 -6.19 8.66
C VAL A 346 -3.11 -5.61 9.93
N THR A 347 -2.96 -4.30 10.11
CA THR A 347 -3.51 -3.53 11.22
C THR A 347 -4.35 -2.35 10.75
N LEU A 348 -5.50 -2.13 11.38
CA LEU A 348 -6.35 -0.97 11.11
C LEU A 348 -5.84 0.26 11.89
N GLU A 349 -5.41 1.30 11.18
CA GLU A 349 -4.87 2.52 11.80
C GLU A 349 -5.93 3.60 12.01
N LYS A 350 -6.82 3.79 11.02
CA LYS A 350 -7.82 4.85 11.03
C LYS A 350 -9.08 4.43 10.28
N VAL A 351 -10.23 4.85 10.78
CA VAL A 351 -11.52 4.78 10.07
C VAL A 351 -12.17 6.15 10.08
N THR A 352 -12.66 6.59 8.93
CA THR A 352 -13.55 7.75 8.85
C THR A 352 -14.92 7.33 8.35
N VAL A 353 -15.97 7.88 8.95
CA VAL A 353 -17.36 7.56 8.60
C VAL A 353 -18.10 8.84 8.27
N ASP A 354 -18.59 8.90 7.04
CA ASP A 354 -19.46 9.95 6.55
C ASP A 354 -20.91 9.46 6.61
N GLY A 355 -21.71 10.10 7.47
CA GLY A 355 -23.14 9.85 7.64
C GLY A 355 -24.01 11.04 7.28
N GLY A 356 -23.52 11.95 6.43
CA GLY A 356 -24.25 13.15 5.99
C GLY A 356 -24.13 14.37 6.92
N GLY A 357 -23.43 14.25 8.05
CA GLY A 357 -23.07 15.33 8.97
C GLY A 357 -21.55 15.53 9.07
N VAL A 358 -21.04 15.94 10.24
CA VAL A 358 -19.59 16.06 10.47
C VAL A 358 -18.93 14.68 10.48
N LEU A 359 -17.80 14.54 9.77
CA LEU A 359 -17.06 13.29 9.64
C LEU A 359 -16.69 12.69 11.00
N LEU A 360 -17.12 11.46 11.24
CA LEU A 360 -16.69 10.67 12.39
C LEU A 360 -15.30 10.09 12.12
N THR A 361 -14.42 10.15 13.10
CA THR A 361 -13.08 9.58 12.98
C THR A 361 -12.75 8.70 14.18
N TRP A 362 -12.28 7.50 13.90
CA TRP A 362 -11.62 6.63 14.86
C TRP A 362 -10.17 6.44 14.43
N SER A 363 -9.24 6.48 15.38
CA SER A 363 -7.83 6.19 15.16
C SER A 363 -7.28 5.30 16.27
N GLN A 364 -6.34 4.44 15.90
CA GLN A 364 -5.62 3.59 16.86
C GLN A 364 -4.60 4.40 17.69
N SER A 365 -4.11 5.53 17.17
CA SER A 365 -3.12 6.37 17.83
C SER A 365 -3.73 7.19 18.97
N HIS A 366 -3.15 7.13 20.17
CA HIS A 366 -3.57 7.96 21.31
C HIS A 366 -3.39 9.48 21.11
N HIS A 367 -2.67 9.89 20.06
CA HIS A 367 -2.39 11.30 19.76
C HIS A 367 -3.48 12.00 18.94
N MET A 368 -4.41 11.26 18.32
CA MET A 368 -5.56 11.82 17.60
C MET A 368 -6.83 11.62 18.43
N GLN A 369 -7.68 12.66 18.50
CA GLN A 369 -8.97 12.57 19.17
C GLN A 369 -9.91 11.69 18.34
N SER A 370 -10.10 10.45 18.80
CA SER A 370 -11.16 9.56 18.30
C SER A 370 -12.51 10.00 18.86
N ASP A 371 -13.57 9.86 18.06
CA ASP A 371 -14.93 10.08 18.55
C ASP A 371 -15.28 9.01 19.60
N PRO A 372 -15.71 9.36 20.83
CA PRO A 372 -15.90 8.41 21.91
C PRO A 372 -17.00 7.37 21.65
N ASN A 373 -17.92 7.63 20.70
CA ASN A 373 -19.03 6.73 20.38
C ASN A 373 -18.74 5.79 19.20
N VAL A 374 -17.53 5.82 18.65
CA VAL A 374 -17.10 4.92 17.58
C VAL A 374 -16.23 3.83 18.17
N GLU A 375 -16.78 2.63 18.28
CA GLU A 375 -16.10 1.49 18.89
C GLU A 375 -15.57 0.54 17.82
N VAL A 376 -14.29 0.21 17.90
CA VAL A 376 -13.63 -0.72 16.97
C VAL A 376 -13.05 -1.89 17.73
N SER A 377 -13.41 -3.10 17.32
CA SER A 377 -12.87 -4.33 17.86
C SER A 377 -12.21 -5.18 16.76
N ARG A 378 -11.15 -5.90 17.13
CA ARG A 378 -10.50 -6.88 16.26
C ARG A 378 -11.07 -8.25 16.58
N LEU A 379 -11.56 -8.96 15.57
CA LEU A 379 -12.05 -10.32 15.65
C LEU A 379 -11.03 -11.27 15.02
N THR A 380 -10.57 -12.26 15.77
CA THR A 380 -9.65 -13.29 15.28
C THR A 380 -10.42 -14.57 15.00
N HIS A 381 -10.23 -15.15 13.81
CA HIS A 381 -10.94 -16.34 13.35
C HIS A 381 -10.13 -17.61 13.57
N SER A 382 -10.79 -18.76 13.39
CA SER A 382 -10.17 -20.08 13.58
C SER A 382 -9.02 -20.37 12.62
N ASP A 383 -8.97 -19.67 11.47
CA ASP A 383 -7.90 -19.73 10.47
C ASP A 383 -6.76 -18.72 10.71
N ALA A 384 -6.74 -18.08 11.90
CA ALA A 384 -5.83 -17.00 12.28
C ALA A 384 -5.94 -15.70 11.45
N SER A 385 -6.92 -15.61 10.56
CA SER A 385 -7.27 -14.37 9.89
C SER A 385 -8.00 -13.42 10.85
N ASN A 386 -7.96 -12.12 10.53
CA ASN A 386 -8.55 -11.08 11.35
C ASN A 386 -9.60 -10.30 10.57
N SER A 387 -10.63 -9.85 11.26
CA SER A 387 -11.54 -8.81 10.75
C SER A 387 -11.65 -7.70 11.77
N TYR A 388 -12.11 -6.55 11.30
CA TYR A 388 -12.39 -5.40 12.15
C TYR A 388 -13.90 -5.18 12.18
N GLN A 389 -14.45 -5.18 13.38
CA GLN A 389 -15.85 -4.84 13.62
C GLN A 389 -15.93 -3.41 14.15
N LEU A 390 -16.85 -2.65 13.60
CA LEU A 390 -17.11 -1.26 13.93
C LEU A 390 -18.55 -1.12 14.39
N ASN A 391 -18.75 -0.55 15.58
CA ASN A 391 -20.05 -0.29 16.17
C ASN A 391 -20.28 1.21 16.34
N ILE A 392 -21.43 1.70 15.85
CA ILE A 392 -21.82 3.12 15.95
C ILE A 392 -23.30 3.23 16.30
N PRO A 393 -23.71 3.98 17.33
CA PRO A 393 -25.13 4.17 17.66
C PRO A 393 -25.92 4.85 16.53
N LEU A 394 -27.12 4.35 16.22
CA LEU A 394 -28.06 4.98 15.27
C LEU A 394 -28.50 6.38 15.73
N SER A 395 -28.45 6.64 17.04
CA SER A 395 -28.79 7.92 17.67
C SER A 395 -27.62 8.91 17.68
N HIS A 396 -26.48 8.58 17.07
CA HIS A 396 -25.33 9.47 17.07
C HIS A 396 -25.66 10.78 16.32
N SER A 397 -25.45 11.91 16.99
CA SER A 397 -25.82 13.26 16.49
C SER A 397 -25.16 13.71 15.18
N LYS A 398 -24.14 12.98 14.70
CA LYS A 398 -23.40 13.26 13.45
C LYS A 398 -23.84 12.35 12.30
N ILE A 399 -24.68 11.35 12.59
CA ILE A 399 -25.32 10.50 11.59
C ILE A 399 -26.68 11.11 11.29
N ILE A 400 -26.86 11.55 10.05
CA ILE A 400 -28.06 12.25 9.63
C ILE A 400 -28.85 11.34 8.69
N PRO A 401 -30.08 10.93 9.05
CA PRO A 401 -30.93 10.15 8.16
C PRO A 401 -31.51 11.00 7.03
N GLU A 402 -31.82 10.33 5.91
CA GLU A 402 -32.64 10.83 4.82
C GLU A 402 -34.09 10.33 4.99
N TYR A 403 -35.07 11.21 4.96
CA TYR A 403 -36.48 10.82 5.04
C TYR A 403 -36.99 10.50 3.63
N ILE A 404 -37.56 9.31 3.44
CA ILE A 404 -37.93 8.78 2.10
C ILE A 404 -39.45 8.67 1.90
N GLY A 405 -40.23 9.35 2.75
CA GLY A 405 -41.70 9.29 2.77
C GLY A 405 -42.26 7.97 3.35
N GLY A 406 -43.57 7.95 3.64
CA GLY A 406 -44.29 6.75 4.07
C GLY A 406 -43.92 6.23 5.47
N GLY A 407 -43.37 7.09 6.34
CA GLY A 407 -42.95 6.72 7.71
C GLY A 407 -41.63 5.94 7.78
N PHE A 408 -40.75 6.07 6.79
CA PHE A 408 -39.41 5.47 6.81
C PHE A 408 -38.31 6.54 6.72
N LYS A 409 -37.20 6.27 7.43
CA LYS A 409 -35.95 6.99 7.30
C LYS A 409 -34.84 6.06 6.83
N LYS A 410 -33.99 6.53 5.94
CA LYS A 410 -32.85 5.83 5.36
C LYS A 410 -31.55 6.41 5.91
N TYR A 411 -30.66 5.55 6.36
CA TYR A 411 -29.31 5.91 6.76
C TYR A 411 -28.35 5.47 5.68
N ARG A 412 -27.46 6.38 5.27
CA ARG A 412 -26.37 6.12 4.33
C ARG A 412 -25.05 6.47 4.98
N LEU A 413 -24.19 5.46 5.15
CA LEU A 413 -22.90 5.59 5.83
C LEU A 413 -21.78 5.15 4.90
N THR A 414 -20.85 6.05 4.61
CA THR A 414 -19.66 5.74 3.81
C THR A 414 -18.44 5.65 4.72
N PHE A 415 -17.85 4.46 4.78
CA PHE A 415 -16.68 4.16 5.58
C PHE A 415 -15.43 4.22 4.71
N THR A 416 -14.39 4.89 5.19
CA THR A 416 -13.04 4.85 4.61
C THR A 416 -12.08 4.30 5.65
N PHE A 417 -11.58 3.09 5.40
CA PHE A 417 -10.64 2.37 6.25
C PHE A 417 -9.22 2.63 5.75
N THR A 418 -8.31 2.95 6.67
CA THR A 418 -6.86 3.06 6.41
C THR A 418 -6.16 1.97 7.19
N LEU A 419 -5.53 1.05 6.45
CA LEU A 419 -4.87 -0.13 6.99
C LEU A 419 -3.39 -0.10 6.66
N ASN A 420 -2.57 -0.64 7.56
CA ASN A 420 -1.13 -0.74 7.45
C ASN A 420 -0.70 -2.22 7.50
N ILE A 421 0.31 -2.58 6.71
CA ILE A 421 0.89 -3.92 6.63
C ILE A 421 2.26 -3.93 7.30
N LEU A 422 2.40 -4.70 8.38
CA LEU A 422 3.63 -4.84 9.15
C LEU A 422 4.47 -6.05 8.70
N PRO A 423 5.81 -5.97 8.69
CA PRO A 423 6.65 -4.82 9.04
C PRO A 423 6.94 -3.88 7.86
N SER A 424 6.36 -4.12 6.67
CA SER A 424 6.65 -3.30 5.48
C SER A 424 6.34 -1.81 5.66
N GLY A 425 5.32 -1.48 6.46
CA GLY A 425 4.80 -0.12 6.60
C GLY A 425 3.95 0.33 5.41
N ASP A 426 3.57 -0.59 4.51
CA ASP A 426 2.74 -0.28 3.35
C ASP A 426 1.31 0.02 3.82
N ILE A 427 0.78 1.16 3.39
CA ILE A 427 -0.57 1.62 3.73
C ILE A 427 -1.49 1.44 2.52
N PHE A 428 -2.73 0.99 2.77
CA PHE A 428 -3.79 0.96 1.77
C PHE A 428 -5.12 1.44 2.34
N HIS A 429 -6.00 1.88 1.43
CA HIS A 429 -7.31 2.38 1.77
C HIS A 429 -8.41 1.49 1.20
N HIS A 430 -9.50 1.33 1.93
CA HIS A 430 -10.69 0.64 1.46
C HIS A 430 -11.92 1.46 1.78
N GLN A 431 -12.81 1.63 0.80
CA GLN A 431 -14.05 2.36 0.97
C GLN A 431 -15.24 1.42 0.79
N ALA A 432 -16.22 1.52 1.69
CA ALA A 432 -17.46 0.75 1.64
C ALA A 432 -18.64 1.63 2.06
N THR A 433 -19.82 1.40 1.50
CA THR A 433 -21.03 2.15 1.84
C THR A 433 -22.11 1.20 2.36
N LEU A 434 -22.74 1.59 3.45
CA LEU A 434 -23.90 0.92 4.04
C LEU A 434 -25.15 1.76 3.83
N GLU A 435 -26.24 1.11 3.43
CA GLU A 435 -27.58 1.70 3.41
C GLU A 435 -28.52 0.87 4.28
N HIS A 436 -29.29 1.53 5.16
CA HIS A 436 -30.24 0.87 6.04
C HIS A 436 -31.49 1.72 6.27
N SER A 437 -32.68 1.13 6.12
CA SER A 437 -33.95 1.84 6.29
C SER A 437 -34.68 1.36 7.55
N VAL A 438 -35.16 2.31 8.36
CA VAL A 438 -35.86 2.06 9.61
C VAL A 438 -37.22 2.78 9.58
N LYS A 439 -38.26 2.15 10.12
CA LYS A 439 -39.57 2.81 10.32
C LYS A 439 -39.47 3.85 11.43
N TYR A 440 -40.06 5.02 11.21
CA TYR A 440 -40.20 6.07 12.20
C TYR A 440 -41.69 6.39 12.40
N THR A 441 -42.08 6.60 13.66
CA THR A 441 -43.45 6.96 14.02
C THR A 441 -43.59 8.47 13.90
N ALA A 442 -44.44 8.95 13.00
CA ALA A 442 -44.68 10.38 12.84
C ALA A 442 -45.15 11.03 14.17
N PRO A 443 -44.62 12.21 14.54
CA PRO A 443 -44.98 12.89 15.78
C PRO A 443 -46.45 13.33 15.75
N VAL A 444 -47.06 13.40 16.94
CA VAL A 444 -48.51 13.72 17.13
C VAL A 444 -48.81 15.22 16.87
N SER A 445 -47.78 16.06 16.86
CA SER A 445 -47.84 17.49 16.58
C SER A 445 -46.74 17.88 15.60
N PRO A 446 -46.88 18.98 14.85
CA PRO A 446 -45.83 19.40 13.93
C PRO A 446 -44.51 19.68 14.64
N THR A 447 -43.40 19.18 14.10
CA THR A 447 -42.06 19.35 14.67
C THR A 447 -41.08 19.86 13.63
N LEU A 448 -40.22 20.79 14.04
CA LEU A 448 -39.20 21.40 13.19
C LEU A 448 -37.82 20.77 13.45
N GLU A 449 -37.17 20.33 12.38
CA GLU A 449 -35.77 19.89 12.37
C GLU A 449 -34.94 20.78 11.44
N GLY A 450 -33.67 20.97 11.79
CA GLY A 450 -32.71 21.73 10.98
C GLY A 450 -31.51 20.88 10.62
N LYS A 451 -31.00 21.05 9.40
CA LYS A 451 -29.82 20.37 8.88
C LYS A 451 -28.93 21.37 8.14
N CYS A 452 -27.61 21.24 8.32
CA CYS A 452 -26.63 22.02 7.55
C CYS A 452 -26.13 21.22 6.34
N THR A 453 -25.98 21.87 5.19
CA THR A 453 -25.26 21.34 4.04
C THR A 453 -23.94 22.11 3.86
N GLU A 454 -23.17 21.80 2.81
CA GLU A 454 -21.96 22.56 2.49
C GLU A 454 -22.23 24.04 2.13
N SER A 455 -23.43 24.38 1.65
CA SER A 455 -23.76 25.72 1.13
C SER A 455 -25.14 26.27 1.49
N SER A 456 -25.97 25.50 2.18
CA SER A 456 -27.35 25.86 2.54
C SER A 456 -27.75 25.32 3.91
N LEU A 457 -28.81 25.89 4.47
CA LEU A 457 -29.49 25.44 5.68
C LEU A 457 -30.82 24.83 5.28
N LEU A 458 -31.04 23.56 5.60
CA LEU A 458 -32.27 22.84 5.33
C LEU A 458 -33.13 22.84 6.59
N VAL A 459 -34.38 23.27 6.46
CA VAL A 459 -35.41 23.18 7.49
C VAL A 459 -36.43 22.14 7.06
N LEU A 460 -36.71 21.19 7.94
CA LEU A 460 -37.68 20.12 7.74
C LEU A 460 -38.80 20.28 8.75
N LEU A 461 -40.03 20.44 8.25
CA LEU A 461 -41.24 20.43 9.05
C LEU A 461 -41.91 19.07 8.88
N HIS A 462 -41.99 18.30 9.96
CA HIS A 462 -42.86 17.13 10.02
C HIS A 462 -44.24 17.59 10.46
N HIS A 463 -45.26 17.52 9.61
CA HIS A 463 -46.63 17.90 9.98
C HIS A 463 -47.57 16.68 10.07
N GLY A 464 -47.13 15.51 9.60
CA GLY A 464 -47.94 14.29 9.60
C GLY A 464 -49.11 14.35 8.63
N ALA A 465 -49.78 13.20 8.45
CA ALA A 465 -50.86 13.02 7.48
C ALA A 465 -52.25 13.49 7.97
N GLN A 466 -52.32 14.31 9.03
CA GLN A 466 -53.61 14.80 9.55
C GLN A 466 -54.09 16.01 8.73
N THR A 467 -55.16 15.81 7.96
CA THR A 467 -55.83 16.80 7.12
C THR A 467 -56.49 17.97 7.87
N GLU A 468 -56.49 17.97 9.21
CA GLU A 468 -57.17 18.98 10.03
C GLU A 468 -56.26 20.09 10.57
N LEU A 469 -54.92 19.94 10.52
CA LEU A 469 -53.98 20.94 11.03
C LEU A 469 -53.65 21.97 9.94
N GLN A 470 -54.24 23.16 10.05
CA GLN A 470 -53.84 24.33 9.28
C GLN A 470 -52.69 25.02 10.03
N TRP A 471 -51.48 24.98 9.48
CA TRP A 471 -50.29 25.60 10.07
C TRP A 471 -49.69 26.64 9.12
N GLU A 472 -48.99 27.62 9.68
CA GLU A 472 -48.19 28.61 8.96
C GLU A 472 -46.74 28.55 9.45
N LEU A 473 -45.78 28.58 8.53
CA LEU A 473 -44.34 28.56 8.82
C LEU A 473 -43.78 29.99 8.78
N PHE A 474 -43.01 30.37 9.79
CA PHE A 474 -42.40 31.69 9.91
C PHE A 474 -40.88 31.58 9.97
N PHE A 475 -40.19 32.43 9.22
CA PHE A 475 -38.74 32.63 9.25
C PHE A 475 -38.45 34.00 9.89
N GLY A 476 -38.04 33.98 11.16
CA GLY A 476 -37.99 35.16 12.01
C GLY A 476 -39.37 35.83 12.08
N ALA A 477 -39.45 37.09 11.65
CA ALA A 477 -40.70 37.84 11.62
C ALA A 477 -41.53 37.67 10.33
N HIS A 478 -41.02 36.93 9.33
CA HIS A 478 -41.64 36.83 8.01
C HIS A 478 -42.34 35.49 7.85
N ARG A 479 -43.60 35.50 7.43
CA ARG A 479 -44.31 34.28 7.04
C ARG A 479 -43.71 33.74 5.75
N LEU A 480 -43.54 32.42 5.65
CA LEU A 480 -43.16 31.78 4.40
C LEU A 480 -44.27 31.97 3.36
N ASP A 481 -43.97 32.76 2.33
CA ASP A 481 -44.80 32.93 1.15
C ASP A 481 -43.93 32.90 -0.12
N TRP A 482 -44.57 32.85 -1.29
CA TRP A 482 -43.85 32.77 -2.57
C TRP A 482 -42.97 34.00 -2.83
N SER A 483 -43.30 35.16 -2.27
CA SER A 483 -42.46 36.35 -2.42
C SER A 483 -41.15 36.20 -1.65
N LEU A 484 -41.19 35.64 -0.44
CA LEU A 484 -40.00 35.34 0.35
C LEU A 484 -39.16 34.23 -0.31
N VAL A 485 -39.82 33.19 -0.86
CA VAL A 485 -39.15 32.11 -1.59
C VAL A 485 -38.39 32.64 -2.80
N GLU A 486 -39.01 33.50 -3.62
CA GLU A 486 -38.37 34.08 -4.80
C GLU A 486 -37.26 35.07 -4.43
N MET A 487 -37.49 35.96 -3.46
CA MET A 487 -36.48 36.94 -3.03
C MET A 487 -35.28 36.28 -2.33
N GLY A 488 -35.53 35.20 -1.58
CA GLY A 488 -34.50 34.47 -0.86
C GLY A 488 -33.89 33.30 -1.62
N GLY A 489 -34.41 32.96 -2.80
CA GLY A 489 -33.95 31.79 -3.55
C GLY A 489 -34.12 30.48 -2.77
N PHE A 490 -35.16 30.39 -1.92
CA PHE A 490 -35.42 29.17 -1.17
C PHE A 490 -35.89 28.07 -2.12
N VAL A 491 -35.52 26.82 -1.84
CA VAL A 491 -36.09 25.65 -2.52
C VAL A 491 -37.05 24.98 -1.57
N VAL A 492 -38.33 24.91 -1.95
CA VAL A 492 -39.39 24.35 -1.11
C VAL A 492 -39.92 23.09 -1.78
N GLU A 493 -39.88 21.96 -1.07
CA GLU A 493 -40.49 20.71 -1.51
C GLU A 493 -41.54 20.28 -0.49
N ALA A 494 -42.76 20.00 -0.97
CA ALA A 494 -43.89 19.63 -0.14
C ALA A 494 -44.33 18.20 -0.46
N GLU A 495 -44.51 17.40 0.58
CA GLU A 495 -44.88 15.99 0.51
C GLU A 495 -46.06 15.72 1.45
N ASP A 496 -46.61 14.50 1.44
CA ASP A 496 -47.85 14.16 2.15
C ASP A 496 -47.76 14.33 3.69
N ASP A 497 -46.58 14.12 4.29
CA ASP A 497 -46.36 14.14 5.74
C ASP A 497 -45.24 15.09 6.21
N TYR A 498 -44.56 15.78 5.28
CA TYR A 498 -43.51 16.74 5.60
C TYR A 498 -43.32 17.85 4.53
N LEU A 499 -42.66 18.94 4.94
CA LEU A 499 -42.22 20.04 4.09
C LEU A 499 -40.73 20.29 4.31
N THR A 500 -39.94 20.39 3.23
CA THR A 500 -38.54 20.84 3.27
C THR A 500 -38.40 22.25 2.71
N VAL A 501 -37.55 23.05 3.36
CA VAL A 501 -37.15 24.39 2.92
C VAL A 501 -35.64 24.49 2.95
N GLU A 502 -35.00 24.54 1.79
CA GLU A 502 -33.57 24.78 1.65
C GLU A 502 -33.29 26.27 1.49
N ILE A 503 -32.44 26.81 2.37
CA ILE A 503 -32.12 28.21 2.51
C ILE A 503 -30.64 28.42 2.15
N PRO A 504 -30.32 29.02 0.99
CA PRO A 504 -28.94 29.34 0.64
C PRO A 504 -28.26 30.27 1.66
N LEU A 505 -26.94 30.13 1.85
CA LEU A 505 -26.16 30.90 2.83
C LEU A 505 -26.33 32.43 2.73
N TYR A 506 -26.60 32.99 1.55
CA TYR A 506 -26.69 34.44 1.33
C TYR A 506 -28.11 34.97 1.25
N SER A 507 -29.08 34.21 1.76
CA SER A 507 -30.49 34.56 1.63
C SER A 507 -30.92 35.63 2.63
N PRO A 508 -31.86 36.52 2.28
CA PRO A 508 -32.51 37.43 3.22
C PRO A 508 -33.25 36.63 4.30
N GLY A 509 -33.01 36.93 5.57
CA GLY A 509 -33.64 36.25 6.71
C GLY A 509 -32.72 35.31 7.49
N LEU A 510 -31.49 35.05 7.01
CA LEU A 510 -30.45 34.43 7.82
C LEU A 510 -29.79 35.47 8.74
N ASN A 511 -29.59 35.07 9.99
CA ASN A 511 -28.87 35.85 10.99
C ASN A 511 -27.40 35.42 10.99
N PHE A 512 -26.52 36.30 10.52
CA PHE A 512 -25.07 36.07 10.62
C PHE A 512 -24.59 36.46 12.02
N GLU A 513 -24.04 35.51 12.76
CA GLU A 513 -23.60 35.75 14.14
C GLU A 513 -22.13 36.16 14.19
N GLU A 514 -21.27 35.34 13.58
CA GLU A 514 -19.82 35.55 13.62
C GLU A 514 -19.10 34.96 12.42
N LEU A 515 -17.91 35.49 12.15
CA LEU A 515 -16.94 34.95 11.21
C LEU A 515 -15.74 34.44 12.01
N THR A 516 -15.40 33.17 11.84
CA THR A 516 -14.28 32.50 12.52
C THR A 516 -13.31 31.93 11.48
N LEU A 517 -12.12 31.47 11.90
CA LEU A 517 -11.25 30.69 11.01
C LEU A 517 -11.89 29.39 10.50
N TRP A 518 -12.91 28.87 11.20
CA TRP A 518 -13.64 27.67 10.77
C TRP A 518 -14.68 27.97 9.68
N GLY A 519 -15.10 29.22 9.53
CA GLY A 519 -16.12 29.62 8.56
C GLY A 519 -17.07 30.70 9.08
N ILE A 520 -18.16 30.90 8.35
CA ILE A 520 -19.26 31.81 8.71
C ILE A 520 -20.28 31.04 9.54
N VAL A 521 -20.65 31.56 10.70
CA VAL A 521 -21.79 31.05 11.48
C VAL A 521 -23.05 31.81 11.07
N ALA A 522 -23.97 31.12 10.42
CA ALA A 522 -25.28 31.66 10.05
C ALA A 522 -26.38 30.84 10.73
N GLY A 523 -27.36 31.55 11.28
CA GLY A 523 -28.50 30.97 11.98
C GLY A 523 -29.83 31.36 11.36
N VAL A 524 -30.83 30.51 11.54
CA VAL A 524 -32.22 30.79 11.22
C VAL A 524 -33.09 30.54 12.44
N GLU A 525 -34.05 31.42 12.66
CA GLU A 525 -35.13 31.21 13.63
C GLU A 525 -36.39 30.87 12.84
N VAL A 526 -36.99 29.73 13.15
CA VAL A 526 -38.17 29.20 12.47
C VAL A 526 -39.23 28.89 13.51
N SER A 527 -40.49 29.23 13.24
CA SER A 527 -41.60 28.82 14.07
C SER A 527 -42.76 28.31 13.24
N VAL A 528 -43.42 27.26 13.72
CA VAL A 528 -44.66 26.75 13.15
C VAL A 528 -45.81 27.16 14.05
N VAL A 529 -46.79 27.83 13.44
CA VAL A 529 -47.91 28.46 14.14
C VAL A 529 -49.21 27.85 13.64
N ASP A 530 -50.11 27.52 14.56
CA ASP A 530 -51.46 27.09 14.23
C ASP A 530 -52.25 28.25 13.60
N ALA A 531 -52.73 28.07 12.37
CA ALA A 531 -53.34 29.15 11.59
C ALA A 531 -54.66 29.67 12.19
N GLN A 532 -55.34 28.87 13.02
CA GLN A 532 -56.63 29.24 13.61
C GLN A 532 -56.49 29.87 14.99
N SER A 533 -55.67 29.27 15.87
CA SER A 533 -55.47 29.70 17.24
C SER A 533 -54.29 30.67 17.42
N LEU A 534 -53.46 30.83 16.39
CA LEU A 534 -52.24 31.65 16.39
C LEU A 534 -51.24 31.24 17.49
N LYS A 535 -51.33 29.99 17.96
CA LYS A 535 -50.40 29.44 18.96
C LYS A 535 -49.20 28.82 18.24
N VAL A 536 -48.01 29.17 18.71
CA VAL A 536 -46.77 28.50 18.31
C VAL A 536 -46.85 27.04 18.75
N GLN A 537 -46.75 26.13 17.79
CA GLN A 537 -46.75 24.68 18.03
C GLN A 537 -45.33 24.17 18.27
N ASP A 538 -44.36 24.67 17.51
CA ASP A 538 -42.94 24.39 17.69
C ASP A 538 -42.08 25.55 17.17
N SER A 539 -40.84 25.65 17.67
CA SER A 539 -39.88 26.67 17.27
C SER A 539 -38.47 26.11 17.23
N LEU A 540 -37.75 26.40 16.16
CA LEU A 540 -36.39 25.94 15.89
C LEU A 540 -35.45 27.14 15.72
N VAL A 541 -34.38 27.17 16.49
CA VAL A 541 -33.22 28.03 16.22
C VAL A 541 -32.09 27.11 15.75
N HIS A 542 -31.77 27.15 14.46
CA HIS A 542 -30.74 26.29 13.87
C HIS A 542 -29.56 27.12 13.39
N LYS A 543 -28.34 26.70 13.76
CA LYS A 543 -27.10 27.41 13.44
C LYS A 543 -26.15 26.47 12.69
N CYS A 544 -25.58 26.98 11.60
CA CYS A 544 -24.68 26.25 10.73
C CYS A 544 -23.38 27.03 10.54
N THR A 545 -22.26 26.30 10.54
CA THR A 545 -20.94 26.84 10.23
C THR A 545 -20.56 26.46 8.81
N PHE A 546 -20.43 27.45 7.92
CA PHE A 546 -20.13 27.26 6.51
C PHE A 546 -18.65 27.54 6.24
N PRO A 547 -17.90 26.58 5.67
CA PRO A 547 -16.46 26.76 5.45
C PRO A 547 -16.23 27.89 4.44
N ALA A 548 -15.38 28.85 4.82
CA ALA A 548 -14.96 29.95 3.95
C ALA A 548 -13.43 29.93 3.82
N ARG A 549 -12.94 30.03 2.58
CA ARG A 549 -11.50 30.16 2.30
C ARG A 549 -11.05 31.62 2.36
N GLU A 550 -11.81 32.49 1.70
CA GLU A 550 -11.62 33.93 1.69
C GLU A 550 -12.99 34.60 1.74
N LEU A 551 -13.13 35.65 2.55
CA LEU A 551 -14.39 36.35 2.72
C LEU A 551 -14.20 37.76 3.24
N LEU A 552 -14.94 38.71 2.68
CA LEU A 552 -15.08 40.07 3.21
C LEU A 552 -16.54 40.32 3.61
N VAL A 553 -16.76 40.70 4.87
CA VAL A 553 -18.09 41.02 5.42
C VAL A 553 -18.11 42.47 5.90
N CYS A 554 -19.07 43.23 5.36
CA CYS A 554 -19.29 44.64 5.66
C CYS A 554 -20.54 44.79 6.53
N LEU A 555 -20.38 44.96 7.84
CA LEU A 555 -21.51 45.06 8.77
C LEU A 555 -22.13 46.47 8.73
N PRO A 556 -23.47 46.59 8.82
CA PRO A 556 -24.16 47.89 8.85
C PRO A 556 -23.81 48.72 10.09
N GLU A 557 -23.34 48.07 11.15
CA GLU A 557 -22.87 48.70 12.40
C GLU A 557 -21.53 49.44 12.26
N GLY A 558 -20.95 49.47 11.06
CA GLY A 558 -19.69 50.17 10.79
C GLY A 558 -18.45 49.35 11.16
N LYS A 559 -18.51 48.03 10.98
CA LYS A 559 -17.42 47.09 11.24
C LYS A 559 -17.10 46.28 9.98
N MET A 560 -15.81 46.08 9.71
CA MET A 560 -15.30 45.28 8.59
C MET A 560 -14.62 44.03 9.12
N MET A 561 -14.95 42.88 8.54
CA MET A 561 -14.33 41.60 8.86
C MET A 561 -13.78 40.94 7.59
N ALA A 562 -12.53 40.50 7.62
CA ALA A 562 -11.87 39.91 6.46
C ALA A 562 -11.15 38.62 6.86
N LEU A 563 -11.55 37.50 6.26
CA LEU A 563 -10.83 36.23 6.30
C LEU A 563 -10.02 36.09 5.01
N VAL A 564 -8.70 35.97 5.12
CA VAL A 564 -7.78 36.00 3.97
C VAL A 564 -6.84 34.80 3.96
N ASP A 565 -6.56 34.27 2.77
CA ASP A 565 -5.59 33.20 2.56
C ASP A 565 -4.23 33.80 2.15
N THR A 566 -3.21 33.51 2.94
CA THR A 566 -1.86 34.07 2.75
C THR A 566 -0.92 33.14 1.96
N THR A 567 -1.43 31.95 1.58
CA THR A 567 -0.69 30.93 0.82
C THR A 567 -0.65 31.19 -0.69
N HIS A 568 -1.36 32.22 -1.17
CA HIS A 568 -1.28 32.67 -2.56
C HIS A 568 0.09 33.22 -2.98
N THR A 569 1.00 33.44 -2.02
CA THR A 569 2.37 33.89 -2.25
C THR A 569 3.38 32.74 -2.26
N SER A 570 4.47 32.88 -3.01
CA SER A 570 5.59 31.93 -3.02
C SER A 570 6.88 32.68 -2.65
N PRO A 571 7.49 32.43 -1.47
CA PRO A 571 7.03 31.51 -0.42
C PRO A 571 5.73 31.98 0.27
N PRO A 572 4.93 31.07 0.86
CA PRO A 572 3.73 31.44 1.62
C PRO A 572 4.06 32.43 2.73
N THR A 573 3.26 33.49 2.82
CA THR A 573 3.44 34.53 3.84
C THR A 573 2.90 34.03 5.18
N SER A 574 3.61 34.31 6.28
CA SER A 574 3.15 33.90 7.61
C SER A 574 1.94 34.74 8.03
N PRO A 575 0.76 34.16 8.29
CA PRO A 575 -0.46 34.93 8.57
C PRO A 575 -0.33 35.86 9.78
N ASN A 576 0.38 35.42 10.82
CA ASN A 576 0.63 36.17 12.06
C ASN A 576 1.50 37.43 11.90
N ARG A 577 2.16 37.60 10.75
CA ARG A 577 3.01 38.78 10.45
C ARG A 577 2.34 39.76 9.49
N THR A 578 1.08 39.54 9.15
CA THR A 578 0.30 40.48 8.35
C THR A 578 -0.29 41.57 9.24
N THR A 579 -0.43 42.80 8.74
CA THR A 579 -1.05 43.93 9.44
C THR A 579 -1.94 44.73 8.49
N LEU A 580 -2.87 45.51 9.02
CA LEU A 580 -3.60 46.52 8.23
C LEU A 580 -2.71 47.74 7.93
N LEU A 581 -3.26 48.79 7.29
CA LEU A 581 -2.57 50.05 7.02
C LEU A 581 -1.95 50.67 8.28
N ASP A 582 -2.62 50.53 9.42
CA ASP A 582 -2.04 50.79 10.74
C ASP A 582 -1.32 49.52 11.24
N PRO A 583 0.02 49.55 11.44
CA PRO A 583 0.79 48.40 11.91
C PRO A 583 0.40 47.90 13.31
N SER A 584 -0.29 48.72 14.11
CA SER A 584 -0.80 48.28 15.42
C SER A 584 -2.01 47.34 15.31
N CYS A 585 -2.66 47.31 14.15
CA CYS A 585 -3.80 46.43 13.88
C CYS A 585 -3.34 45.11 13.24
N VAL A 586 -3.15 44.11 14.11
CA VAL A 586 -2.78 42.73 13.79
C VAL A 586 -4.03 41.83 13.62
N PRO A 587 -3.91 40.61 13.07
CA PRO A 587 -5.03 39.69 12.94
C PRO A 587 -5.58 39.30 14.32
N MET A 588 -6.90 39.15 14.41
CA MET A 588 -7.59 38.69 15.60
C MET A 588 -7.36 37.20 15.83
N GLU A 589 -7.33 36.42 14.76
CA GLU A 589 -7.05 34.98 14.77
C GLU A 589 -6.19 34.60 13.55
N THR A 590 -5.33 33.59 13.70
CA THR A 590 -4.52 33.04 12.60
C THR A 590 -4.38 31.52 12.72
N ASP A 591 -4.31 30.83 11.58
CA ASP A 591 -3.86 29.43 11.50
C ASP A 591 -2.56 29.31 10.68
N SER A 592 -2.24 28.14 10.14
CA SER A 592 -1.02 27.92 9.32
C SER A 592 -1.06 28.57 7.94
N ALA A 593 -2.22 29.05 7.48
CA ALA A 593 -2.45 29.54 6.12
C ALA A 593 -3.26 30.85 6.05
N ARG A 594 -4.11 31.14 7.05
CA ARG A 594 -5.15 32.17 7.00
C ARG A 594 -5.07 33.14 8.17
N ALA A 595 -5.52 34.37 7.93
CA ALA A 595 -5.63 35.43 8.93
C ALA A 595 -7.05 36.01 8.93
N LEU A 596 -7.59 36.26 10.13
CA LEU A 596 -8.88 36.91 10.33
C LEU A 596 -8.68 38.31 10.92
N PHE A 597 -9.15 39.33 10.22
CA PHE A 597 -9.16 40.72 10.66
C PHE A 597 -10.58 41.17 11.02
N SER A 598 -10.71 41.97 12.06
CA SER A 598 -11.98 42.49 12.57
C SER A 598 -11.74 43.88 13.15
N PHE A 599 -12.21 44.92 12.47
CA PHE A 599 -11.90 46.31 12.82
C PHE A 599 -13.04 47.26 12.46
N SER A 600 -13.13 48.38 13.16
CA SER A 600 -14.14 49.41 12.89
C SER A 600 -13.74 50.25 11.67
N LEU A 601 -14.70 50.66 10.85
CA LEU A 601 -14.46 51.44 9.62
C LEU A 601 -13.70 52.76 9.85
N ASN A 602 -13.75 53.31 11.07
CA ASN A 602 -13.08 54.56 11.45
C ASN A 602 -11.70 54.34 12.10
N SER A 603 -11.17 53.11 12.04
CA SER A 603 -9.93 52.70 12.74
C SER A 603 -8.94 52.02 11.78
N CYS A 604 -7.77 51.63 12.28
CA CYS A 604 -6.76 50.83 11.57
C CYS A 604 -6.28 51.41 10.24
N GLY A 605 -6.29 52.75 10.10
CA GLY A 605 -5.86 53.44 8.88
C GLY A 605 -6.83 53.33 7.70
N THR A 606 -8.07 52.89 7.93
CA THR A 606 -9.10 52.76 6.89
C THR A 606 -9.39 54.12 6.25
N THR A 607 -9.37 54.17 4.92
CA THR A 607 -9.66 55.38 4.13
C THR A 607 -11.10 55.35 3.64
N VAL A 608 -11.74 56.51 3.53
CA VAL A 608 -13.10 56.63 3.01
C VAL A 608 -13.11 57.55 1.80
N THR A 609 -13.75 57.10 0.73
CA THR A 609 -13.99 57.86 -0.49
C THR A 609 -15.47 57.83 -0.84
N THR A 610 -15.95 58.82 -1.59
CA THR A 610 -17.34 58.87 -2.04
C THR A 610 -17.37 58.58 -3.53
N GLU A 611 -17.95 57.43 -3.91
CA GLU A 611 -18.16 57.04 -5.30
C GLU A 611 -19.67 57.09 -5.60
N GLY A 612 -20.11 58.17 -6.24
CA GLY A 612 -21.54 58.38 -6.56
C GLY A 612 -22.41 58.43 -5.30
N ASN A 613 -23.35 57.49 -5.18
CA ASN A 613 -24.26 57.35 -4.02
C ASN A 613 -23.71 56.41 -2.94
N PHE A 614 -22.44 55.98 -3.02
CA PHE A 614 -21.84 55.05 -2.07
C PHE A 614 -20.66 55.67 -1.34
N LEU A 615 -20.58 55.40 -0.03
CA LEU A 615 -19.39 55.57 0.78
C LEU A 615 -18.55 54.31 0.67
N VAL A 616 -17.32 54.47 0.20
CA VAL A 616 -16.40 53.37 -0.09
C VAL A 616 -15.26 53.43 0.92
N TYR A 617 -15.23 52.44 1.82
CA TYR A 617 -14.20 52.28 2.82
C TYR A 617 -13.17 51.28 2.34
N GLU A 618 -11.90 51.67 2.34
CA GLU A 618 -10.80 50.86 1.83
C GLU A 618 -9.68 50.74 2.86
N ASN A 619 -9.17 49.52 3.02
CA ASN A 619 -7.98 49.22 3.82
C ASN A 619 -7.09 48.22 3.06
N GLN A 620 -5.83 48.09 3.49
CA GLN A 620 -4.86 47.18 2.88
C GLN A 620 -4.22 46.30 3.95
N ILE A 621 -4.29 44.99 3.73
CA ILE A 621 -3.55 43.98 4.50
C ILE A 621 -2.19 43.81 3.84
N SER A 622 -1.12 43.94 4.61
CA SER A 622 0.25 43.85 4.11
C SER A 622 1.14 43.02 5.03
N TYR A 623 2.24 42.50 4.48
CA TYR A 623 3.29 41.85 5.26
C TYR A 623 4.55 42.71 5.22
N ASN A 624 4.97 43.22 6.38
CA ASN A 624 6.21 43.96 6.51
C ASN A 624 7.35 42.96 6.75
N GLN A 625 8.19 42.78 5.73
CA GLN A 625 9.36 41.93 5.80
C GLN A 625 10.44 42.66 6.61
N ASP A 626 10.74 42.18 7.81
CA ASP A 626 11.85 42.72 8.61
C ASP A 626 13.16 42.45 7.87
N PHE A 627 13.74 43.51 7.29
CA PHE A 627 15.08 43.46 6.71
C PHE A 627 16.08 43.18 7.83
N LEU A 628 16.70 42.00 7.83
CA LEU A 628 17.89 41.74 8.64
C LEU A 628 19.00 42.73 8.23
N PRO A 629 19.86 43.18 9.17
CA PRO A 629 20.88 44.17 8.88
C PRO A 629 21.91 43.66 7.85
N LEU A 630 22.32 44.58 6.98
CA LEU A 630 23.28 44.40 5.88
C LEU A 630 24.49 43.53 6.29
N ASN A 631 24.58 42.33 5.74
CA ASN A 631 25.87 41.70 5.43
C ASN A 631 25.84 40.74 4.23
N ASP A 632 24.75 40.69 3.45
CA ASP A 632 24.76 40.01 2.16
C ASP A 632 23.70 40.62 1.23
N PRO A 633 24.03 41.06 -0.01
CA PRO A 633 23.05 41.58 -0.95
C PRO A 633 22.35 40.40 -1.64
N ILE A 634 21.42 39.75 -0.94
CA ILE A 634 20.50 38.83 -1.60
C ILE A 634 19.45 39.71 -2.29
N ILE A 635 19.49 39.76 -3.63
CA ILE A 635 18.45 40.37 -4.44
C ILE A 635 17.18 39.51 -4.27
N HIS A 636 16.36 39.83 -3.28
CA HIS A 636 15.02 39.27 -3.15
C HIS A 636 14.11 40.00 -4.16
N ARG A 637 13.64 39.27 -5.17
CA ARG A 637 12.62 39.72 -6.13
C ARG A 637 11.19 39.63 -5.57
N ASP A 638 11.07 39.56 -4.25
CA ASP A 638 9.81 39.31 -3.57
C ASP A 638 9.06 40.63 -3.44
N SER A 639 8.05 40.84 -4.28
CA SER A 639 7.09 41.92 -4.10
C SER A 639 6.37 41.74 -2.76
N PRO A 640 6.31 42.78 -1.89
CA PRO A 640 5.66 42.65 -0.59
C PRO A 640 4.19 42.29 -0.79
N TYR A 641 3.71 41.27 -0.06
CA TYR A 641 2.30 40.88 -0.07
C TYR A 641 1.44 42.07 0.34
N ARG A 642 0.47 42.43 -0.53
CA ARG A 642 -0.49 43.51 -0.32
C ARG A 642 -1.85 43.09 -0.89
N LEU A 643 -2.86 43.10 -0.04
CA LEU A 643 -4.24 42.79 -0.39
C LEU A 643 -5.13 43.97 0.00
N THR A 644 -5.78 44.58 -0.98
CA THR A 644 -6.73 45.69 -0.74
C THR A 644 -8.13 45.13 -0.54
N ILE A 645 -8.78 45.57 0.53
CA ILE A 645 -10.16 45.21 0.89
C ILE A 645 -11.03 46.45 0.90
N GLN A 646 -12.24 46.35 0.33
CA GLN A 646 -13.11 47.48 0.11
C GLN A 646 -14.57 47.15 0.46
N CYS A 647 -15.20 47.97 1.30
CA CYS A 647 -16.63 47.89 1.62
C CYS A 647 -17.37 49.11 1.08
N ARG A 648 -18.54 48.88 0.48
CA ARG A 648 -19.37 49.94 -0.13
C ARG A 648 -20.70 50.03 0.61
N TYR A 649 -21.00 51.21 1.15
CA TYR A 649 -22.24 51.49 1.87
C TYR A 649 -23.07 52.54 1.13
N PRO A 650 -24.39 52.33 0.93
CA PRO A 650 -25.23 53.36 0.33
C PRO A 650 -25.34 54.58 1.26
N ALA A 651 -25.18 55.77 0.70
CA ALA A 651 -25.17 57.04 1.45
C ALA A 651 -26.56 57.42 2.01
N ASN A 652 -27.64 56.83 1.48
CA ASN A 652 -29.01 56.97 1.99
C ASN A 652 -29.46 55.63 2.60
N GLN A 653 -29.90 55.66 3.86
CA GLN A 653 -30.24 54.45 4.62
C GLN A 653 -31.41 53.66 3.99
N SER A 654 -31.15 52.40 3.62
CA SER A 654 -31.96 51.23 4.03
C SER A 654 -31.17 49.95 3.78
N SER A 655 -31.14 49.10 4.81
CA SER A 655 -30.45 47.81 4.93
C SER A 655 -30.47 46.91 3.68
N THR A 656 -29.27 46.58 3.16
CA THR A 656 -28.96 45.29 2.51
C THR A 656 -27.48 44.97 2.75
N LEU A 657 -27.16 43.76 3.22
CA LEU A 657 -25.80 43.25 3.44
C LEU A 657 -25.12 42.95 2.09
N PRO A 658 -24.05 43.65 1.67
CA PRO A 658 -23.23 43.22 0.55
C PRO A 658 -22.09 42.36 1.09
N ILE A 659 -22.18 41.04 0.92
CA ILE A 659 -21.03 40.14 1.09
C ILE A 659 -20.30 40.10 -0.25
N GLN A 660 -19.02 40.47 -0.24
CA GLN A 660 -18.19 40.51 -1.46
C GLN A 660 -17.06 39.48 -1.38
N ARG A 661 -16.75 38.85 -2.52
CA ARG A 661 -15.49 38.13 -2.69
C ARG A 661 -14.39 39.13 -3.06
N PRO A 662 -13.20 39.07 -2.44
CA PRO A 662 -12.06 39.83 -2.92
C PRO A 662 -11.73 39.42 -4.35
N VAL A 663 -11.72 40.38 -5.29
CA VAL A 663 -11.34 40.11 -6.68
C VAL A 663 -9.82 40.25 -6.77
N ASN A 664 -9.11 39.14 -7.05
CA ASN A 664 -7.70 39.21 -7.43
C ASN A 664 -7.57 39.90 -8.80
N PRO A 665 -6.66 40.87 -8.98
CA PRO A 665 -6.34 41.37 -10.31
C PRO A 665 -5.70 40.23 -11.12
N SER A 666 -6.43 39.76 -12.13
CA SER A 666 -5.94 38.80 -13.12
C SER A 666 -4.70 39.37 -13.82
N LEU A 667 -3.59 38.63 -13.77
CA LEU A 667 -2.40 38.82 -14.59
C LEU A 667 -2.78 38.69 -16.07
N ASP A 668 -2.93 39.82 -16.75
CA ASP A 668 -3.05 39.89 -18.20
C ASP A 668 -1.65 39.68 -18.82
N LEU A 669 -1.31 38.43 -19.10
CA LEU A 669 -0.09 38.07 -19.83
C LEU A 669 -0.36 38.15 -21.34
N SER A 670 -0.29 39.35 -21.89
CA SER A 670 -0.04 39.54 -23.32
C SER A 670 1.46 39.36 -23.61
N PRO A 671 1.89 38.40 -24.46
CA PRO A 671 3.30 38.20 -24.73
C PRO A 671 3.85 39.27 -25.67
N VAL A 672 4.67 40.17 -25.12
CA VAL A 672 5.55 41.04 -25.91
C VAL A 672 6.70 40.18 -26.47
N LYS A 673 6.71 40.01 -27.79
CA LYS A 673 7.78 39.32 -28.54
C LYS A 673 9.11 40.09 -28.43
N PRO A 674 10.26 39.41 -28.26
CA PRO A 674 11.57 40.06 -28.33
C PRO A 674 11.92 40.42 -29.77
N SER A 675 12.34 41.67 -29.99
CA SER A 675 12.94 42.15 -31.23
C SER A 675 14.35 41.58 -31.38
N ILE A 676 14.52 40.57 -32.25
CA ILE A 676 15.82 40.20 -32.82
C ILE A 676 16.00 41.03 -34.10
N ARG A 677 17.04 41.86 -34.11
CA ARG A 677 17.57 42.49 -35.33
C ARG A 677 18.36 41.43 -36.07
N GLU A 678 17.93 41.08 -37.28
CA GLU A 678 18.82 40.51 -38.28
C GLU A 678 18.46 41.00 -39.69
N ALA A 679 19.51 41.05 -40.50
CA ALA A 679 19.67 41.87 -41.68
C ALA A 679 18.85 41.39 -42.89
N ALA A 680 18.69 42.32 -43.83
CA ALA A 680 18.02 42.17 -45.12
C ALA A 680 18.47 40.92 -45.91
N ASN A 681 17.49 40.24 -46.54
CA ASN A 681 17.58 39.92 -47.96
C ASN A 681 16.21 39.55 -48.57
N THR A 682 16.10 39.95 -49.82
CA THR A 682 14.98 39.96 -50.77
C THR A 682 14.62 38.58 -51.34
N ALA A 683 13.33 38.38 -51.68
CA ALA A 683 12.75 37.53 -52.76
C ALA A 683 11.45 36.83 -52.27
N VAL A 684 10.23 37.19 -52.71
CA VAL A 684 9.54 36.86 -53.98
C VAL A 684 8.79 35.51 -53.94
N HIS A 685 7.43 35.58 -54.03
CA HIS A 685 6.46 34.61 -54.62
C HIS A 685 6.31 33.21 -53.94
N VAL A 686 5.18 32.45 -53.93
CA VAL A 686 3.87 32.35 -54.62
C VAL A 686 2.91 31.52 -53.70
N HIS A 687 1.59 31.60 -53.96
CA HIS A 687 0.50 30.67 -53.63
C HIS A 687 0.89 29.18 -53.38
N GLN A 688 0.09 28.44 -52.58
CA GLN A 688 -1.02 27.61 -53.08
C GLN A 688 -1.65 26.75 -51.98
N GLU A 689 -2.98 26.61 -52.07
CA GLU A 689 -3.86 25.67 -51.37
C GLU A 689 -3.53 24.19 -51.62
N SER A 690 -4.30 23.34 -50.93
CA SER A 690 -4.63 21.93 -51.20
C SER A 690 -3.86 20.91 -50.36
N HIS A 691 -4.41 19.77 -49.92
CA HIS A 691 -5.70 19.11 -50.19
C HIS A 691 -5.96 18.12 -49.01
N GLU A 692 -7.23 17.84 -48.72
CA GLU A 692 -7.87 16.50 -48.57
C GLU A 692 -7.05 15.29 -48.03
N SER A 693 -7.59 14.27 -47.36
CA SER A 693 -8.89 13.90 -46.76
C SER A 693 -8.83 12.38 -46.58
N HIS A 694 -9.41 11.83 -45.50
CA HIS A 694 -10.02 10.49 -45.35
C HIS A 694 -9.18 9.25 -45.77
N VAL A 695 -9.40 8.00 -45.35
CA VAL A 695 -10.51 7.18 -44.86
C VAL A 695 -9.78 6.10 -43.98
N VAL A 696 -10.36 5.39 -43.00
CA VAL A 696 -11.16 4.17 -43.17
C VAL A 696 -11.54 3.67 -41.76
N GLU A 697 -12.83 3.38 -41.60
CA GLU A 697 -13.51 2.70 -40.49
C GLU A 697 -13.39 1.16 -40.57
N PRO A 698 -13.78 0.42 -39.51
CA PRO A 698 -13.40 -0.98 -39.29
C PRO A 698 -14.39 -2.02 -39.83
N ASP A 699 -13.93 -3.26 -39.86
CA ASP A 699 -14.68 -4.50 -39.57
C ASP A 699 -13.91 -5.28 -38.48
#